data_AF-A0A2P4YJK8-F1
#
_entry.id   AF-A0A2P4YJK8-F1
#
_cell.length_a   1.000
_cell.length_b   1.000
_cell.length_c   1.000
_cell.angle_alpha   90.00
_cell.angle_beta   90.00
_cell.angle_gamma   90.00
#
_symmetry.space_group_name_H-M   'P 1'
#
loop_
_entity.id
_entity.type
_entity.pdbx_description
1 polymer ?
#
loop_
_entity_poly.entity_id
_entity_poly.type
_entity_poly.pdbx_seq_one_letter_code
_entity_poly.pdbx_strand_id
1 'polypeptide(L)'
;MEEKAQQEDLDNDEGPQSVDSEAAHYSWKRADGRQRSPSFDEEDEDDEVDNNSEESGKADDRLVRTLPTGIDDLPLFADEKNRELHAQIRVKEARYEAAKRELAETMSRVEIMTEHLKNVQQELLHTQALHGAKLKEVTSEEHMRQLAQREIGRVAQEAKVLDAEAAELERKLAGLQGSLFKGNEAMDAFKLQMNWNQDEMEQWAVAARQKEEDAMALERYRRADEARIKELTLALEKLTQQLTRAKREVDDEATETQAKQIELDKTAEEFRSLHAERAKLVSQWQATLEAMRSRDEEIIQASEQFAMAQRALQSKQEILGEQKRRLKQQETANNEAQAQLAGKERTQSKAQQELQQTGTRLQAFRDQVELLKSELSSAVAALNQQRSVNSNRDDRLEAMKQELEAARARFKGTRQALERCRDTTLDAEALAKQAEADLAAMESEVKRLDREIAAQKEQMFRKSRQLFALRQQEASLVAELSGAKAAAQNLRSKLRSLDAQALRQQELVYNGEFQIQQMERKVARASGERSADETKALQAQIQVLQMELDRVKAEQVMLTAQCKKLEEERRAQERSRKALIAQQQEIDAQIAEHELRNESCAHALKGALKNKEELLIQHDLQALEVRRLRDLLHARADEVLSLENRDFQLKKSMEERKREIAAHQELQRAANKAVEDERHRVSVELAERESRVRKLQAKFETLCKMGAYADDGDDGGEAGKERSQAYFVIRAAQRREELQREGDELDDKIRVAEKDVRALKKTLAHLEERNSAYRKSFHRADLAGDDAQRLAALEAQAKMAEDTFFKKKKELARVELDVTSETQRLREIETQRDFARANSTQLEGALSQVEREVQTERTKWGKVVKKLDRQMREHRQFAVSASGFDDDGSWRTKEQVMLEALELKEISASLLYTLGQLANEFPEIGDPLQMAVREAGMHIPAVPPGRTAAARADGGGLPRPMSARTLDQYAVSVAMVRNGVSAAMAL
;
A
#
# COMPACT_ATOMS: atom_id res chain seq x y z
N MET A 1 67.52 -4.15 -39.83
CA MET A 1 66.15 -4.55 -40.18
C MET A 1 65.21 -3.48 -39.65
N GLU A 2 65.08 -2.32 -40.29
CA GLU A 2 64.81 -2.03 -41.73
C GLU A 2 63.37 -2.40 -42.12
N GLU A 3 62.61 -1.56 -42.84
CA GLU A 3 62.85 -0.16 -43.25
C GLU A 3 61.55 0.48 -43.78
N LYS A 4 61.47 1.83 -43.72
CA LYS A 4 60.69 2.71 -44.64
C LYS A 4 59.15 2.54 -44.66
N ALA A 5 58.37 3.43 -45.29
CA ALA A 5 58.39 4.91 -45.38
C ALA A 5 57.08 5.36 -46.08
N GLN A 6 56.89 6.70 -46.21
CA GLN A 6 55.94 7.40 -47.10
C GLN A 6 54.45 7.41 -46.63
N GLN A 7 53.76 8.51 -46.26
CA GLN A 7 53.93 9.99 -46.34
C GLN A 7 53.16 10.67 -47.50
N GLU A 8 52.52 11.82 -47.18
CA GLU A 8 52.05 12.91 -48.08
C GLU A 8 50.82 12.67 -49.02
N ASP A 9 49.94 13.65 -49.33
CA ASP A 9 49.56 14.92 -48.63
C ASP A 9 48.35 15.64 -49.31
N LEU A 10 47.76 16.66 -48.64
CA LEU A 10 47.00 17.82 -49.21
C LEU A 10 45.67 17.52 -49.99
N ASP A 11 44.68 18.43 -50.17
CA ASP A 11 44.41 19.80 -49.68
C ASP A 11 42.90 20.17 -49.82
N ASN A 12 42.39 21.13 -49.00
CA ASN A 12 41.30 22.12 -49.26
C ASN A 12 39.88 21.73 -49.80
N ASP A 13 38.79 22.49 -49.60
CA ASP A 13 38.36 23.51 -48.60
C ASP A 13 36.83 23.77 -48.76
N GLU A 14 36.25 24.64 -47.92
CA GLU A 14 34.90 25.27 -47.93
C GLU A 14 33.68 24.44 -47.44
N GLY A 15 32.95 25.01 -46.46
CA GLY A 15 31.69 24.51 -45.86
C GLY A 15 30.49 25.44 -46.16
N PRO A 16 29.65 25.88 -45.19
CA PRO A 16 29.64 25.57 -43.74
C PRO A 16 28.22 25.45 -43.07
N GLN A 17 28.19 25.39 -41.71
CA GLN A 17 27.10 25.83 -40.79
C GLN A 17 25.81 24.97 -40.64
N SER A 18 25.10 24.91 -39.48
CA SER A 18 25.25 25.50 -38.11
C SER A 18 24.17 24.95 -37.13
N VAL A 19 24.33 24.80 -35.79
CA VAL A 19 25.53 24.72 -34.91
C VAL A 19 25.57 23.33 -34.20
N ASP A 20 25.11 23.00 -32.97
CA ASP A 20 24.68 23.70 -31.73
C ASP A 20 24.46 22.66 -30.59
N SER A 21 24.83 22.78 -29.30
CA SER A 21 26.06 23.29 -28.62
C SER A 21 26.23 22.61 -27.23
N GLU A 22 27.46 22.30 -26.80
CA GLU A 22 27.76 21.76 -25.45
C GLU A 22 28.22 22.85 -24.46
N ALA A 23 28.27 22.55 -23.15
CA ALA A 23 28.90 23.39 -22.13
C ALA A 23 29.68 22.57 -21.09
N ALA A 24 30.89 23.02 -20.71
CA ALA A 24 31.78 22.38 -19.76
C ALA A 24 32.41 23.38 -18.76
N HIS A 25 33.02 22.87 -17.68
CA HIS A 25 33.63 23.66 -16.59
C HIS A 25 34.93 24.41 -16.99
N TYR A 26 35.22 25.58 -16.40
CA TYR A 26 36.26 25.77 -15.33
C TYR A 26 36.67 27.25 -15.02
N SER A 27 36.61 27.64 -13.73
CA SER A 27 37.68 28.33 -12.93
C SER A 27 38.17 29.80 -13.13
N TRP A 28 37.75 30.66 -12.17
CA TRP A 28 38.54 31.52 -11.24
C TRP A 28 39.27 32.86 -11.60
N LYS A 29 39.20 33.77 -10.60
CA LYS A 29 40.08 34.91 -10.16
C LYS A 29 39.82 36.37 -10.63
N ARG A 30 39.24 37.16 -9.70
CA ARG A 30 39.63 38.49 -9.10
C ARG A 30 40.52 39.46 -9.93
N ALA A 31 40.42 40.79 -9.85
CA ALA A 31 40.05 41.64 -8.69
C ALA A 31 39.64 43.11 -9.04
N ASP A 32 39.03 43.80 -8.05
CA ASP A 32 39.04 45.24 -7.70
C ASP A 32 38.62 46.38 -8.67
N GLY A 33 37.81 47.34 -8.15
CA GLY A 33 38.21 48.77 -8.27
C GLY A 33 37.22 49.94 -8.46
N ARG A 34 36.32 50.25 -7.49
CA ARG A 34 35.77 51.64 -7.20
C ARG A 34 34.85 52.30 -8.28
N GLN A 35 34.01 53.35 -8.04
CA GLN A 35 33.52 54.03 -6.83
C GLN A 35 32.15 54.77 -7.04
N ARG A 36 31.21 54.57 -6.10
CA ARG A 36 30.22 55.54 -5.51
C ARG A 36 29.23 56.40 -6.36
N SER A 37 27.92 56.06 -6.19
CA SER A 37 26.79 56.90 -5.72
C SER A 37 26.21 58.07 -6.59
N PRO A 38 24.94 58.54 -6.38
CA PRO A 38 24.01 58.28 -5.24
C PRO A 38 22.52 57.98 -5.55
N SER A 39 21.74 57.85 -4.45
CA SER A 39 20.30 58.13 -4.20
C SER A 39 19.17 57.12 -4.49
N PHE A 40 18.48 56.73 -3.39
CA PHE A 40 17.02 56.52 -3.19
C PHE A 40 16.32 55.37 -3.97
N ASP A 41 15.39 54.58 -3.39
CA ASP A 41 14.89 54.52 -2.00
C ASP A 41 14.21 53.16 -1.65
N GLU A 42 13.75 53.02 -0.41
CA GLU A 42 12.73 52.07 0.13
C GLU A 42 13.07 50.57 0.41
N GLU A 43 12.91 50.24 1.71
CA GLU A 43 12.40 49.00 2.37
C GLU A 43 13.18 47.65 2.33
N ASP A 44 13.82 47.33 3.49
CA ASP A 44 13.58 46.19 4.42
C ASP A 44 13.41 44.74 3.86
N GLU A 45 13.86 43.65 4.52
CA GLU A 45 14.42 43.44 5.87
C GLU A 45 15.28 42.14 5.86
N ASP A 46 16.50 42.14 6.42
CA ASP A 46 17.25 40.95 6.94
C ASP A 46 18.71 41.33 7.31
N ASP A 47 19.19 40.96 8.50
CA ASP A 47 20.61 40.63 8.76
C ASP A 47 20.84 40.04 10.18
N GLU A 48 21.55 38.91 10.27
CA GLU A 48 22.17 38.43 11.52
C GLU A 48 23.58 39.04 11.67
N VAL A 49 23.93 39.64 12.81
CA VAL A 49 25.36 39.73 13.21
C VAL A 49 25.55 39.53 14.71
N ASP A 50 26.60 38.79 15.05
CA ASP A 50 27.01 38.35 16.38
C ASP A 50 28.17 39.22 16.96
N ASN A 51 28.50 38.99 18.24
CA ASN A 51 29.78 39.28 18.91
C ASN A 51 30.19 40.75 19.25
N ASN A 52 29.99 41.10 20.53
CA ASN A 52 31.07 41.37 21.50
C ASN A 52 32.01 42.61 21.37
N SER A 53 31.90 43.56 22.32
CA SER A 53 33.08 44.14 23.02
C SER A 53 32.74 44.93 24.31
N GLU A 54 33.34 44.51 25.43
CA GLU A 54 33.97 45.27 26.54
C GLU A 54 33.36 46.50 27.26
N GLU A 55 33.64 46.53 28.58
CA GLU A 55 34.05 47.68 29.44
C GLU A 55 33.10 48.37 30.45
N SER A 56 33.73 48.86 31.54
CA SER A 56 33.31 49.89 32.51
C SER A 56 32.11 49.65 33.46
N GLY A 57 32.34 48.92 34.55
CA GLY A 57 31.55 49.03 35.79
C GLY A 57 32.12 50.04 36.80
N LYS A 58 31.31 51.00 37.29
CA LYS A 58 31.68 51.98 38.34
C LYS A 58 30.48 52.42 39.20
N ALA A 59 30.73 52.59 40.50
CA ALA A 59 29.86 53.23 41.51
C ALA A 59 28.52 52.49 41.79
N ASP A 60 27.77 52.78 42.88
CA ASP A 60 27.90 53.83 43.90
C ASP A 60 27.61 53.29 45.32
N ASP A 61 28.14 53.94 46.36
CA ASP A 61 27.98 53.55 47.78
C ASP A 61 27.11 54.58 48.54
N ARG A 62 26.10 54.12 49.30
CA ARG A 62 25.12 55.01 49.96
C ARG A 62 24.71 54.58 51.37
N LEU A 63 25.47 55.09 52.34
CA LEU A 63 25.06 55.25 53.73
C LEU A 63 23.76 56.08 53.88
N VAL A 64 22.75 55.54 54.57
CA VAL A 64 21.58 56.29 55.02
C VAL A 64 21.77 56.73 56.47
N ARG A 65 21.78 58.04 56.71
CA ARG A 65 21.77 58.62 58.07
C ARG A 65 20.36 58.56 58.67
N THR A 66 20.28 58.21 59.95
CA THR A 66 19.08 58.42 60.76
C THR A 66 18.98 59.88 61.23
N LEU A 67 17.74 60.38 61.37
CA LEU A 67 17.41 61.59 62.12
C LEU A 67 16.26 61.25 63.10
N PRO A 68 16.30 61.69 64.38
CA PRO A 68 15.45 61.10 65.41
C PRO A 68 14.28 61.98 65.87
N THR A 69 13.07 61.41 65.86
CA THR A 69 11.94 61.77 66.73
C THR A 69 11.14 60.49 67.03
N GLY A 70 10.54 60.28 68.21
CA GLY A 70 10.64 61.06 69.44
C GLY A 70 9.69 60.62 70.57
N ILE A 71 9.07 59.43 70.47
CA ILE A 71 7.93 59.01 71.31
C ILE A 71 8.08 57.57 71.89
N ASP A 72 8.94 56.71 71.31
CA ASP A 72 9.03 55.26 71.64
C ASP A 72 10.19 54.87 72.59
N ASP A 73 10.86 55.82 73.26
CA ASP A 73 12.04 55.52 74.08
C ASP A 73 11.75 55.25 75.57
N LEU A 74 12.50 54.31 76.14
CA LEU A 74 12.25 53.77 77.48
C LEU A 74 12.69 54.75 78.60
N PRO A 75 11.92 54.93 79.71
CA PRO A 75 12.25 55.92 80.73
C PRO A 75 13.64 55.76 81.36
N LEU A 76 14.34 56.88 81.57
CA LEU A 76 15.76 57.01 81.98
C LEU A 76 16.18 56.36 83.31
N PHE A 77 15.25 55.78 84.07
CA PHE A 77 15.51 54.98 85.28
C PHE A 77 15.06 53.51 85.14
N ALA A 78 14.82 53.02 83.93
CA ALA A 78 14.72 51.59 83.67
C ALA A 78 16.01 50.93 84.16
N ASP A 79 15.87 49.87 84.97
CA ASP A 79 16.96 49.00 85.38
C ASP A 79 17.66 48.47 84.11
N GLU A 80 18.96 48.14 84.19
CA GLU A 80 19.71 47.68 83.00
C GLU A 80 18.98 46.54 82.29
N LYS A 81 18.52 45.53 83.03
CA LYS A 81 17.67 44.42 82.53
C LYS A 81 16.42 44.86 81.74
N ASN A 82 15.82 46.00 82.09
CA ASN A 82 14.62 46.51 81.45
C ASN A 82 14.95 47.36 80.21
N ARG A 83 16.09 48.09 80.20
CA ARG A 83 16.62 48.69 78.95
C ARG A 83 17.13 47.63 78.01
N GLU A 84 17.84 46.62 78.53
CA GLU A 84 18.24 45.42 77.81
C GLU A 84 17.02 44.72 77.23
N LEU A 85 15.92 44.53 77.97
CA LEU A 85 14.71 43.92 77.43
C LEU A 85 14.08 44.76 76.31
N HIS A 86 13.99 46.08 76.44
CA HIS A 86 13.45 46.92 75.36
C HIS A 86 14.40 47.03 74.16
N ALA A 87 15.71 47.16 74.39
CA ALA A 87 16.72 47.10 73.34
C ALA A 87 16.73 45.73 72.67
N GLN A 88 16.55 44.64 73.42
CA GLN A 88 16.34 43.29 72.88
C GLN A 88 15.02 43.19 72.12
N ILE A 89 13.95 43.88 72.51
CA ILE A 89 12.69 43.93 71.74
C ILE A 89 12.92 44.69 70.44
N ARG A 90 13.47 45.91 70.45
CA ARG A 90 13.77 46.66 69.21
C ARG A 90 14.82 45.95 68.34
N VAL A 91 15.78 45.24 68.93
CA VAL A 91 16.71 44.35 68.21
C VAL A 91 16.01 43.10 67.70
N LYS A 92 15.01 42.54 68.39
CA LYS A 92 14.17 41.43 67.89
C LYS A 92 13.20 41.88 66.81
N GLU A 93 12.70 43.12 66.84
CA GLU A 93 11.86 43.73 65.80
C GLU A 93 12.70 44.07 64.56
N ALA A 94 13.87 44.69 64.75
CA ALA A 94 14.82 44.92 63.66
C ALA A 94 15.35 43.60 63.07
N ARG A 95 15.60 42.58 63.91
CA ARG A 95 15.91 41.20 63.47
C ARG A 95 14.70 40.51 62.85
N TYR A 96 13.46 40.82 63.24
CA TYR A 96 12.26 40.26 62.64
C TYR A 96 12.05 40.85 61.25
N GLU A 97 12.13 42.16 61.07
CA GLU A 97 12.05 42.79 59.75
C GLU A 97 13.31 42.56 58.89
N ALA A 98 14.47 42.26 59.48
CA ALA A 98 15.61 41.71 58.75
C ALA A 98 15.35 40.26 58.32
N ALA A 99 15.04 39.35 59.26
CA ALA A 99 14.74 37.95 58.99
C ALA A 99 13.51 37.77 58.07
N LYS A 100 12.58 38.74 58.00
CA LYS A 100 11.43 38.77 57.09
C LYS A 100 11.80 39.23 55.69
N ARG A 101 12.78 40.13 55.54
CA ARG A 101 13.42 40.43 54.24
C ARG A 101 14.30 39.28 53.78
N GLU A 102 15.13 38.73 54.65
CA GLU A 102 15.89 37.49 54.41
C GLU A 102 14.95 36.32 54.09
N LEU A 103 13.77 36.22 54.71
CA LEU A 103 12.75 35.21 54.37
C LEU A 103 12.14 35.45 53.00
N ALA A 104 11.81 36.70 52.64
CA ALA A 104 11.31 37.02 51.29
C ALA A 104 12.37 36.77 50.20
N GLU A 105 13.61 37.18 50.44
CA GLU A 105 14.77 36.93 49.57
C GLU A 105 15.07 35.43 49.46
N THR A 106 15.03 34.68 50.56
CA THR A 106 15.22 33.22 50.52
C THR A 106 14.02 32.47 49.96
N MET A 107 12.78 32.96 50.09
CA MET A 107 11.62 32.41 49.39
C MET A 107 11.75 32.61 47.88
N SER A 108 12.03 33.83 47.42
CA SER A 108 12.27 34.10 45.99
C SER A 108 13.46 33.31 45.46
N ARG A 109 14.55 33.20 46.22
CA ARG A 109 15.69 32.34 45.87
C ARG A 109 15.30 30.86 45.85
N VAL A 110 14.44 30.38 46.75
CA VAL A 110 13.93 29.00 46.72
C VAL A 110 13.04 28.78 45.51
N GLU A 111 12.16 29.72 45.14
CA GLU A 111 11.34 29.64 43.92
C GLU A 111 12.25 29.51 42.69
N ILE A 112 13.18 30.45 42.49
CA ILE A 112 14.18 30.43 41.40
C ILE A 112 15.01 29.13 41.44
N MET A 113 15.45 28.68 42.62
CA MET A 113 16.19 27.41 42.76
C MET A 113 15.31 26.18 42.48
N THR A 114 13.99 26.21 42.73
CA THR A 114 13.09 25.11 42.38
C THR A 114 12.77 25.08 40.88
N GLU A 115 12.70 26.22 40.20
CA GLU A 115 12.57 26.28 38.75
C GLU A 115 13.87 25.86 38.06
N HIS A 116 15.02 26.37 38.53
CA HIS A 116 16.32 25.88 38.11
C HIS A 116 16.50 24.39 38.39
N LEU A 117 15.97 23.87 39.51
CA LEU A 117 15.99 22.43 39.81
C LEU A 117 15.05 21.61 38.92
N LYS A 118 13.89 22.13 38.50
CA LYS A 118 13.06 21.50 37.46
C LYS A 118 13.82 21.46 36.12
N ASN A 119 14.48 22.54 35.74
CA ASN A 119 15.26 22.61 34.50
C ASN A 119 16.47 21.66 34.56
N VAL A 120 17.19 21.61 35.68
CA VAL A 120 18.26 20.63 35.93
C VAL A 120 17.72 19.20 35.97
N GLN A 121 16.49 18.96 36.44
CA GLN A 121 15.84 17.65 36.35
C GLN A 121 15.47 17.28 34.91
N GLN A 122 15.03 18.25 34.08
CA GLN A 122 14.79 18.04 32.66
C GLN A 122 16.10 17.76 31.92
N GLU A 123 17.15 18.54 32.15
CA GLU A 123 18.49 18.28 31.60
C GLU A 123 19.09 16.97 32.10
N LEU A 124 18.82 16.58 33.36
CA LEU A 124 19.19 15.27 33.87
C LEU A 124 18.40 14.14 33.19
N LEU A 125 17.14 14.35 32.82
CA LEU A 125 16.36 13.39 32.02
C LEU A 125 16.82 13.35 30.55
N HIS A 126 17.14 14.49 29.92
CA HIS A 126 17.70 14.55 28.57
C HIS A 126 19.08 13.89 28.51
N THR A 127 19.96 14.19 29.47
CA THR A 127 21.28 13.54 29.57
C THR A 127 21.19 12.08 29.99
N GLN A 128 20.20 11.66 30.78
CA GLN A 128 19.91 10.23 31.01
C GLN A 128 19.37 9.52 29.76
N ALA A 129 18.54 10.18 28.95
CA ALA A 129 18.07 9.63 27.68
C ALA A 129 19.22 9.51 26.66
N LEU A 130 20.06 10.54 26.56
CA LEU A 130 21.28 10.55 25.74
C LEU A 130 22.30 9.52 26.24
N HIS A 131 22.49 9.38 27.56
CA HIS A 131 23.32 8.34 28.16
C HIS A 131 22.75 6.95 27.92
N GLY A 132 21.42 6.77 27.97
CA GLY A 132 20.74 5.52 27.62
C GLY A 132 20.85 5.17 26.13
N ALA A 133 20.86 6.16 25.25
CA ALA A 133 21.18 5.99 23.83
C ALA A 133 22.66 5.61 23.65
N LYS A 134 23.58 6.34 24.29
CA LYS A 134 25.02 6.04 24.26
C LYS A 134 25.37 4.69 24.90
N LEU A 135 24.65 4.23 25.91
CA LEU A 135 24.79 2.88 26.45
C LEU A 135 24.31 1.82 25.43
N LYS A 136 23.21 2.07 24.70
CA LYS A 136 22.78 1.16 23.61
C LYS A 136 23.81 1.13 22.48
N GLU A 137 24.30 2.29 22.06
CA GLU A 137 25.40 2.41 21.09
C GLU A 137 26.63 1.65 21.58
N VAL A 138 27.10 1.88 22.81
CA VAL A 138 28.23 1.14 23.42
C VAL A 138 27.95 -0.37 23.47
N THR A 139 26.75 -0.84 23.82
CA THR A 139 26.46 -2.30 23.75
C THR A 139 26.45 -2.84 22.32
N SER A 140 26.10 -2.02 21.33
CA SER A 140 26.17 -2.40 19.91
C SER A 140 27.61 -2.38 19.38
N GLU A 141 28.43 -1.41 19.80
CA GLU A 141 29.86 -1.36 19.53
C GLU A 141 30.59 -2.51 20.23
N GLU A 142 30.24 -2.84 21.47
CA GLU A 142 30.75 -4.01 22.19
C GLU A 142 30.34 -5.31 21.51
N HIS A 143 29.12 -5.43 21.00
CA HIS A 143 28.67 -6.59 20.22
C HIS A 143 29.44 -6.70 18.90
N MET A 144 29.59 -5.60 18.15
CA MET A 144 30.38 -5.54 16.92
C MET A 144 31.87 -5.82 17.20
N ARG A 145 32.41 -5.32 18.31
CA ARG A 145 33.78 -5.60 18.77
C ARG A 145 33.93 -7.06 19.19
N GLN A 146 32.93 -7.68 19.82
CA GLN A 146 32.92 -9.11 20.12
C GLN A 146 32.88 -9.96 18.85
N LEU A 147 32.08 -9.58 17.84
CA LEU A 147 32.08 -10.24 16.53
C LEU A 147 33.45 -10.09 15.84
N ALA A 148 33.98 -8.87 15.78
CA ALA A 148 35.32 -8.61 15.26
C ALA A 148 36.42 -9.37 16.05
N GLN A 149 36.30 -9.51 17.37
CA GLN A 149 37.22 -10.30 18.19
C GLN A 149 37.05 -11.81 18.00
N ARG A 150 35.85 -12.30 17.67
CA ARG A 150 35.63 -13.70 17.27
C ARG A 150 36.24 -13.97 15.89
N GLU A 151 36.07 -13.06 14.93
CA GLU A 151 36.70 -13.18 13.61
C GLU A 151 38.23 -13.03 13.68
N ILE A 152 38.76 -12.05 14.41
CA ILE A 152 40.20 -11.94 14.69
C ILE A 152 40.71 -13.19 15.43
N GLY A 153 39.92 -13.75 16.36
CA GLY A 153 40.24 -15.01 17.04
C GLY A 153 40.26 -16.21 16.11
N ARG A 154 39.31 -16.30 15.18
CA ARG A 154 39.22 -17.33 14.13
C ARG A 154 40.41 -17.21 13.17
N VAL A 155 40.63 -16.03 12.58
CA VAL A 155 41.75 -15.74 11.68
C VAL A 155 43.10 -15.93 12.37
N ALA A 156 43.24 -15.58 13.66
CA ALA A 156 44.47 -15.85 14.42
C ALA A 156 44.63 -17.34 14.79
N GLN A 157 43.56 -18.13 14.81
CA GLN A 157 43.65 -19.58 14.99
C GLN A 157 43.96 -20.28 13.66
N GLU A 158 43.38 -19.82 12.55
CA GLU A 158 43.73 -20.23 11.19
C GLU A 158 45.19 -19.89 10.86
N ALA A 159 45.63 -18.68 11.20
CA ALA A 159 47.04 -18.28 11.11
C ALA A 159 47.95 -19.18 11.95
N LYS A 160 47.58 -19.54 13.19
CA LYS A 160 48.35 -20.50 14.00
C LYS A 160 48.40 -21.91 13.41
N VAL A 161 47.35 -22.35 12.71
CA VAL A 161 47.35 -23.64 12.00
C VAL A 161 48.32 -23.55 10.82
N LEU A 162 48.23 -22.49 10.02
CA LEU A 162 49.15 -22.23 8.91
C LEU A 162 50.61 -22.04 9.36
N ASP A 163 50.86 -21.38 10.50
CA ASP A 163 52.17 -21.24 11.14
C ASP A 163 52.68 -22.60 11.65
N ALA A 164 51.80 -23.45 12.17
CA ALA A 164 52.16 -24.79 12.63
C ALA A 164 52.49 -25.72 11.45
N GLU A 165 51.71 -25.65 10.36
CA GLU A 165 51.96 -26.33 9.10
C GLU A 165 53.24 -25.82 8.44
N ALA A 166 53.46 -24.50 8.39
CA ALA A 166 54.70 -23.90 7.91
C ALA A 166 55.90 -24.36 8.76
N ALA A 167 55.80 -24.33 10.09
CA ALA A 167 56.85 -24.85 10.96
C ALA A 167 57.03 -26.37 10.85
N GLU A 168 56.00 -27.14 10.47
CA GLU A 168 56.14 -28.57 10.15
C GLU A 168 56.81 -28.78 8.78
N LEU A 169 56.49 -27.95 7.79
CA LEU A 169 57.16 -27.93 6.48
C LEU A 169 58.62 -27.47 6.61
N GLU A 170 58.94 -26.50 7.46
CA GLU A 170 60.30 -26.10 7.82
C GLU A 170 61.03 -27.22 8.57
N ARG A 171 60.39 -27.92 9.51
CA ARG A 171 60.99 -29.11 10.15
C ARG A 171 61.21 -30.26 9.17
N LYS A 172 60.29 -30.48 8.23
CA LYS A 172 60.45 -31.45 7.13
C LYS A 172 61.57 -31.03 6.19
N LEU A 173 61.67 -29.75 5.84
CA LEU A 173 62.70 -29.20 4.96
C LEU A 173 64.08 -29.20 5.63
N ALA A 174 64.17 -28.84 6.92
CA ALA A 174 65.39 -28.96 7.73
C ALA A 174 65.77 -30.42 7.99
N GLY A 175 64.79 -31.32 8.11
CA GLY A 175 64.99 -32.76 8.15
C GLY A 175 65.50 -33.32 6.82
N LEU A 176 64.97 -32.84 5.69
CA LEU A 176 65.42 -33.19 4.35
C LEU A 176 66.81 -32.61 4.07
N GLN A 177 67.08 -31.35 4.43
CA GLN A 177 68.42 -30.73 4.36
C GLN A 177 69.40 -31.45 5.29
N GLY A 178 68.99 -31.87 6.49
CA GLY A 178 69.80 -32.67 7.39
C GLY A 178 70.05 -34.09 6.87
N SER A 179 69.10 -34.67 6.13
CA SER A 179 69.25 -35.97 5.46
C SER A 179 70.09 -35.86 4.17
N LEU A 180 70.04 -34.71 3.48
CA LEU A 180 70.91 -34.37 2.36
C LEU A 180 72.33 -34.07 2.85
N PHE A 181 72.49 -33.37 3.98
CA PHE A 181 73.78 -33.12 4.58
C PHE A 181 74.40 -34.44 5.06
N LYS A 182 73.68 -35.25 5.84
CA LYS A 182 74.13 -36.59 6.23
C LYS A 182 74.31 -37.53 5.04
N GLY A 183 73.50 -37.39 3.99
CA GLY A 183 73.62 -38.14 2.74
C GLY A 183 74.84 -37.72 1.92
N ASN A 184 75.21 -36.43 1.95
CA ASN A 184 76.41 -35.91 1.30
C ASN A 184 77.67 -36.17 2.15
N GLU A 185 77.60 -36.06 3.48
CA GLU A 185 78.64 -36.49 4.42
C GLU A 185 78.87 -38.00 4.30
N ALA A 186 77.81 -38.81 4.21
CA ALA A 186 77.91 -40.22 3.89
C ALA A 186 78.43 -40.44 2.45
N MET A 187 78.08 -39.61 1.48
CA MET A 187 78.63 -39.70 0.12
C MET A 187 80.10 -39.27 0.04
N ASP A 188 80.56 -38.34 0.88
CA ASP A 188 81.95 -37.89 0.96
C ASP A 188 82.78 -38.88 1.80
N ALA A 189 82.20 -39.47 2.84
CA ALA A 189 82.74 -40.65 3.52
C ALA A 189 82.77 -41.86 2.58
N PHE A 190 81.77 -42.05 1.72
CA PHE A 190 81.78 -43.06 0.66
C PHE A 190 82.75 -42.70 -0.47
N LYS A 191 83.10 -41.43 -0.73
CA LYS A 191 84.20 -41.07 -1.66
C LYS A 191 85.56 -41.36 -1.04
N LEU A 192 85.75 -41.03 0.24
CA LEU A 192 86.98 -41.33 0.97
C LEU A 192 87.16 -42.85 1.11
N GLN A 193 86.08 -43.56 1.45
CA GLN A 193 86.04 -45.03 1.46
C GLN A 193 86.09 -45.60 0.04
N MET A 194 85.56 -44.97 -1.00
CA MET A 194 85.74 -45.42 -2.39
C MET A 194 87.20 -45.28 -2.79
N ASN A 195 87.91 -44.22 -2.37
CA ASN A 195 89.34 -44.07 -2.62
C ASN A 195 90.14 -45.13 -1.85
N TRP A 196 89.87 -45.32 -0.55
CA TRP A 196 90.51 -46.38 0.26
C TRP A 196 90.18 -47.79 -0.26
N ASN A 197 88.91 -48.08 -0.57
CA ASN A 197 88.48 -49.31 -1.21
C ASN A 197 89.00 -49.40 -2.66
N GLN A 198 89.45 -48.32 -3.30
CA GLN A 198 90.10 -48.37 -4.61
C GLN A 198 91.59 -48.67 -4.46
N ASP A 199 92.29 -48.04 -3.51
CA ASP A 199 93.64 -48.41 -3.10
C ASP A 199 93.68 -49.90 -2.65
N GLU A 200 92.64 -50.35 -1.93
CA GLU A 200 92.44 -51.75 -1.53
C GLU A 200 91.97 -52.62 -2.70
N MET A 201 91.07 -52.16 -3.58
CA MET A 201 90.67 -52.90 -4.79
C MET A 201 91.79 -53.02 -5.82
N GLU A 202 92.76 -52.12 -5.88
CA GLU A 202 93.91 -52.28 -6.77
C GLU A 202 94.86 -53.37 -6.23
N GLN A 203 94.98 -53.49 -4.91
CA GLN A 203 95.66 -54.61 -4.25
C GLN A 203 94.87 -55.92 -4.38
N TRP A 204 93.55 -55.90 -4.10
CA TRP A 204 92.67 -57.06 -4.24
C TRP A 204 92.43 -57.44 -5.69
N ALA A 205 92.48 -56.56 -6.69
CA ALA A 205 92.30 -56.92 -8.10
C ALA A 205 93.49 -57.68 -8.68
N VAL A 206 94.70 -57.45 -8.14
CA VAL A 206 95.87 -58.28 -8.45
C VAL A 206 95.68 -59.71 -7.91
N ALA A 207 95.15 -59.86 -6.68
CA ALA A 207 94.82 -61.16 -6.10
C ALA A 207 93.55 -61.79 -6.72
N ALA A 208 92.57 -60.98 -7.09
CA ALA A 208 91.27 -61.39 -7.61
C ALA A 208 91.38 -61.79 -9.08
N ARG A 209 92.21 -61.16 -9.92
CA ARG A 209 92.50 -61.67 -11.28
C ARG A 209 92.91 -63.14 -11.26
N GLN A 210 93.74 -63.54 -10.29
CA GLN A 210 94.20 -64.91 -10.10
C GLN A 210 93.12 -65.87 -9.54
N LYS A 211 91.94 -65.36 -9.19
CA LYS A 211 90.74 -66.12 -8.80
C LYS A 211 89.57 -65.96 -9.76
N GLU A 212 89.52 -64.86 -10.51
CA GLU A 212 88.57 -64.59 -11.58
C GLU A 212 88.83 -65.50 -12.79
N GLU A 213 90.07 -65.90 -13.08
CA GLU A 213 90.33 -66.88 -14.15
C GLU A 213 89.72 -68.26 -13.83
N ASP A 214 89.88 -68.75 -12.58
CA ASP A 214 89.20 -69.95 -12.08
C ASP A 214 87.66 -69.76 -12.05
N ALA A 215 87.18 -68.63 -11.51
CA ALA A 215 85.76 -68.36 -11.34
C ALA A 215 85.04 -68.15 -12.69
N MET A 216 85.66 -67.47 -13.67
CA MET A 216 85.07 -67.22 -14.99
C MET A 216 84.74 -68.51 -15.75
N ALA A 217 85.43 -69.63 -15.48
CA ALA A 217 85.07 -70.91 -16.08
C ALA A 217 83.69 -71.40 -15.60
N LEU A 218 83.43 -71.32 -14.30
CA LEU A 218 82.14 -71.68 -13.69
C LEU A 218 81.07 -70.61 -13.96
N GLU A 219 81.44 -69.34 -13.87
CA GLU A 219 80.51 -68.23 -14.01
C GLU A 219 80.12 -67.95 -15.46
N ARG A 220 80.81 -68.47 -16.49
CA ARG A 220 80.31 -68.41 -17.88
C ARG A 220 79.00 -69.19 -18.07
N TYR A 221 78.90 -70.38 -17.47
CA TYR A 221 77.65 -71.14 -17.48
C TYR A 221 76.57 -70.44 -16.64
N ARG A 222 76.92 -70.05 -15.40
CA ARG A 222 75.98 -69.34 -14.52
C ARG A 222 75.51 -67.99 -15.09
N ARG A 223 76.37 -67.24 -15.78
CA ARG A 223 76.04 -65.98 -16.46
C ARG A 223 75.18 -66.18 -17.70
N ALA A 224 75.14 -67.37 -18.33
CA ALA A 224 74.19 -67.63 -19.41
C ALA A 224 72.75 -67.69 -18.86
N ASP A 225 72.52 -68.49 -17.82
CA ASP A 225 71.22 -68.59 -17.16
C ASP A 225 70.84 -67.29 -16.42
N GLU A 226 71.79 -66.69 -15.69
CA GLU A 226 71.55 -65.40 -15.04
C GLU A 226 71.37 -64.25 -16.05
N ALA A 227 71.99 -64.26 -17.23
CA ALA A 227 71.68 -63.28 -18.27
C ALA A 227 70.28 -63.50 -18.81
N ARG A 228 69.84 -64.75 -19.01
CA ARG A 228 68.47 -65.03 -19.47
C ARG A 228 67.42 -64.63 -18.44
N ILE A 229 67.69 -64.85 -17.16
CA ILE A 229 66.87 -64.36 -16.05
C ILE A 229 66.90 -62.83 -16.01
N LYS A 230 68.07 -62.19 -16.05
CA LYS A 230 68.19 -60.71 -16.01
C LYS A 230 67.58 -60.03 -17.25
N GLU A 231 67.63 -60.64 -18.43
CA GLU A 231 66.88 -60.21 -19.62
C GLU A 231 65.37 -60.21 -19.33
N LEU A 232 64.83 -61.32 -18.82
CA LEU A 232 63.40 -61.45 -18.53
C LEU A 232 62.95 -60.57 -17.36
N THR A 233 63.76 -60.42 -16.31
CA THR A 233 63.49 -59.53 -15.18
C THR A 233 63.58 -58.07 -15.58
N LEU A 234 64.58 -57.66 -16.38
CA LEU A 234 64.73 -56.28 -16.86
C LEU A 234 63.74 -55.94 -17.99
N ALA A 235 63.26 -56.94 -18.74
CA ALA A 235 62.11 -56.81 -19.63
C ALA A 235 60.81 -56.66 -18.84
N LEU A 236 60.58 -57.48 -17.80
CA LEU A 236 59.45 -57.32 -16.88
C LEU A 236 59.46 -55.97 -16.17
N GLU A 237 60.62 -55.52 -15.68
CA GLU A 237 60.77 -54.26 -14.97
C GLU A 237 60.60 -53.06 -15.91
N LYS A 238 61.12 -53.13 -17.15
CA LYS A 238 60.78 -52.15 -18.20
C LYS A 238 59.29 -52.17 -18.54
N LEU A 239 58.66 -53.33 -18.71
CA LEU A 239 57.22 -53.45 -18.96
C LEU A 239 56.38 -52.97 -17.78
N THR A 240 56.88 -53.09 -16.54
CA THR A 240 56.20 -52.61 -15.32
C THR A 240 56.37 -51.10 -15.15
N GLN A 241 57.54 -50.55 -15.49
CA GLN A 241 57.73 -49.11 -15.59
C GLN A 241 56.91 -48.51 -16.73
N GLN A 242 56.84 -49.17 -17.89
CA GLN A 242 55.95 -48.79 -18.98
C GLN A 242 54.47 -48.92 -18.60
N LEU A 243 54.07 -49.96 -17.86
CA LEU A 243 52.70 -50.12 -17.34
C LEU A 243 52.36 -49.02 -16.33
N THR A 244 53.28 -48.62 -15.46
CA THR A 244 53.05 -47.55 -14.47
C THR A 244 53.12 -46.15 -15.08
N ARG A 245 53.91 -45.95 -16.14
CA ARG A 245 53.87 -44.74 -16.97
C ARG A 245 52.57 -44.67 -17.77
N ALA A 246 52.23 -45.70 -18.54
CA ALA A 246 50.97 -45.80 -19.28
C ALA A 246 49.73 -45.72 -18.38
N LYS A 247 49.81 -46.19 -17.11
CA LYS A 247 48.75 -45.95 -16.12
C LYS A 247 48.65 -44.49 -15.72
N ARG A 248 49.77 -43.82 -15.39
CA ARG A 248 49.78 -42.38 -15.13
C ARG A 248 49.29 -41.59 -16.34
N GLU A 249 49.81 -41.87 -17.53
CA GLU A 249 49.36 -41.28 -18.80
C GLU A 249 47.85 -41.52 -19.02
N VAL A 250 47.29 -42.67 -18.63
CA VAL A 250 45.84 -42.93 -18.66
C VAL A 250 45.06 -42.22 -17.54
N ASP A 251 45.62 -42.08 -16.34
CA ASP A 251 45.01 -41.35 -15.22
C ASP A 251 45.03 -39.82 -15.48
N ASP A 252 46.13 -39.32 -16.05
CA ASP A 252 46.35 -37.95 -16.51
C ASP A 252 45.44 -37.63 -17.71
N GLU A 253 45.40 -38.48 -18.75
CA GLU A 253 44.43 -38.33 -19.86
C GLU A 253 42.98 -38.54 -19.40
N ALA A 254 42.71 -39.34 -18.37
CA ALA A 254 41.36 -39.47 -17.80
C ALA A 254 40.95 -38.22 -17.01
N THR A 255 41.86 -37.59 -16.27
CA THR A 255 41.59 -36.32 -15.57
C THR A 255 41.53 -35.14 -16.54
N GLU A 256 42.37 -35.09 -17.57
CA GLU A 256 42.21 -34.15 -18.69
C GLU A 256 40.90 -34.38 -19.45
N THR A 257 40.51 -35.64 -19.72
CA THR A 257 39.23 -35.95 -20.37
C THR A 257 38.04 -35.58 -19.49
N GLN A 258 38.13 -35.76 -18.16
CA GLN A 258 37.10 -35.29 -17.22
C GLN A 258 37.05 -33.76 -17.17
N ALA A 259 38.19 -33.06 -17.17
CA ALA A 259 38.23 -31.60 -17.24
C ALA A 259 37.63 -31.08 -18.55
N LYS A 260 38.06 -31.63 -19.70
CA LYS A 260 37.49 -31.36 -21.03
C LYS A 260 36.00 -31.69 -21.11
N GLN A 261 35.54 -32.76 -20.43
CA GLN A 261 34.12 -33.11 -20.34
C GLN A 261 33.34 -32.10 -19.49
N ILE A 262 33.89 -31.64 -18.36
CA ILE A 262 33.29 -30.57 -17.54
C ILE A 262 33.24 -29.25 -18.32
N GLU A 263 34.27 -28.92 -19.09
CA GLU A 263 34.28 -27.77 -20.01
C GLU A 263 33.25 -27.94 -21.14
N LEU A 264 33.09 -29.13 -21.70
CA LEU A 264 32.08 -29.44 -22.72
C LEU A 264 30.65 -29.40 -22.15
N ASP A 265 30.42 -29.87 -20.93
CA ASP A 265 29.12 -29.82 -20.27
C ASP A 265 28.77 -28.38 -19.85
N LYS A 266 29.75 -27.63 -19.33
CA LYS A 266 29.60 -26.20 -19.01
C LYS A 266 29.35 -25.37 -20.27
N THR A 267 30.12 -25.57 -21.34
CA THR A 267 29.87 -24.88 -22.62
C THR A 267 28.56 -25.35 -23.27
N ALA A 268 28.12 -26.60 -23.07
CA ALA A 268 26.80 -27.05 -23.48
C ALA A 268 25.67 -26.40 -22.65
N GLU A 269 25.89 -26.09 -21.38
CA GLU A 269 24.97 -25.30 -20.54
C GLU A 269 24.95 -23.82 -20.94
N GLU A 270 26.10 -23.23 -21.25
CA GLU A 270 26.20 -21.89 -21.82
C GLU A 270 25.52 -21.83 -23.20
N PHE A 271 25.70 -22.83 -24.07
CA PHE A 271 24.96 -22.96 -25.33
C PHE A 271 23.45 -23.12 -25.10
N ARG A 272 23.01 -23.87 -24.08
CA ARG A 272 21.59 -23.97 -23.70
C ARG A 272 21.04 -22.61 -23.22
N SER A 273 21.82 -21.84 -22.45
CA SER A 273 21.43 -20.50 -22.01
C SER A 273 21.35 -19.53 -23.20
N LEU A 274 22.41 -19.45 -24.01
CA LEU A 274 22.47 -18.63 -25.22
C LEU A 274 21.39 -19.02 -26.24
N HIS A 275 21.00 -20.30 -26.33
CA HIS A 275 19.85 -20.72 -27.14
C HIS A 275 18.50 -20.34 -26.51
N ALA A 276 18.35 -20.40 -25.19
CA ALA A 276 17.15 -19.90 -24.50
C ALA A 276 17.03 -18.37 -24.59
N GLU A 277 18.13 -17.64 -24.52
CA GLU A 277 18.23 -16.20 -24.73
C GLU A 277 17.96 -15.83 -26.18
N ARG A 278 18.56 -16.53 -27.15
CA ARG A 278 18.24 -16.38 -28.57
C ARG A 278 16.76 -16.69 -28.84
N ALA A 279 16.18 -17.71 -28.21
CA ALA A 279 14.76 -18.02 -28.34
C ALA A 279 13.86 -16.93 -27.75
N LYS A 280 14.21 -16.38 -26.57
CA LYS A 280 13.52 -15.20 -26.00
C LYS A 280 13.64 -13.99 -26.92
N LEU A 281 14.82 -13.70 -27.46
CA LEU A 281 15.09 -12.54 -28.31
C LEU A 281 14.44 -12.67 -29.69
N VAL A 282 14.40 -13.89 -30.26
CA VAL A 282 13.61 -14.20 -31.47
C VAL A 282 12.11 -14.10 -31.19
N SER A 283 11.62 -14.56 -30.03
CA SER A 283 10.21 -14.41 -29.64
C SER A 283 9.83 -12.95 -29.40
N GLN A 284 10.71 -12.15 -28.79
CA GLN A 284 10.55 -10.70 -28.66
C GLN A 284 10.56 -10.01 -30.03
N TRP A 285 11.47 -10.40 -30.93
CA TRP A 285 11.53 -9.87 -32.29
C TRP A 285 10.29 -10.24 -33.12
N GLN A 286 9.80 -11.48 -33.00
CA GLN A 286 8.52 -11.91 -33.56
C GLN A 286 7.36 -11.11 -32.98
N ALA A 287 7.30 -10.90 -31.66
CA ALA A 287 6.27 -10.07 -31.04
C ALA A 287 6.36 -8.59 -31.48
N THR A 288 7.56 -8.04 -31.74
CA THR A 288 7.71 -6.69 -32.31
C THR A 288 7.32 -6.64 -33.79
N LEU A 289 7.54 -7.71 -34.57
CA LEU A 289 7.06 -7.82 -35.94
C LEU A 289 5.54 -8.01 -36.02
N GLU A 290 4.94 -8.74 -35.08
CA GLU A 290 3.49 -8.91 -34.96
C GLU A 290 2.84 -7.61 -34.49
N ALA A 291 3.43 -6.89 -33.53
CA ALA A 291 2.99 -5.55 -33.15
C ALA A 291 3.20 -4.51 -34.26
N MET A 292 4.26 -4.64 -35.07
CA MET A 292 4.47 -3.82 -36.26
C MET A 292 3.42 -4.11 -37.33
N ARG A 293 3.12 -5.38 -37.62
CA ARG A 293 2.05 -5.78 -38.54
C ARG A 293 0.67 -5.36 -38.06
N SER A 294 0.36 -5.50 -36.77
CA SER A 294 -0.88 -4.97 -36.18
C SER A 294 -0.97 -3.47 -36.44
N ARG A 295 0.12 -2.72 -36.19
CA ARG A 295 0.18 -1.28 -36.49
C ARG A 295 0.09 -0.96 -37.98
N ASP A 296 0.70 -1.74 -38.86
CA ASP A 296 0.60 -1.55 -40.30
C ASP A 296 -0.84 -1.84 -40.78
N GLU A 297 -1.52 -2.84 -40.22
CA GLU A 297 -2.93 -3.15 -40.47
C GLU A 297 -3.87 -2.08 -39.86
N GLU A 298 -3.57 -1.55 -38.67
CA GLU A 298 -4.24 -0.40 -38.05
C GLU A 298 -4.04 0.88 -38.88
N ILE A 299 -2.83 1.11 -39.42
CA ILE A 299 -2.51 2.23 -40.31
C ILE A 299 -3.22 2.07 -41.66
N ILE A 300 -3.30 0.86 -42.21
CA ILE A 300 -4.07 0.57 -43.42
C ILE A 300 -5.55 0.85 -43.14
N GLN A 301 -6.14 0.30 -42.07
CA GLN A 301 -7.53 0.56 -41.69
C GLN A 301 -7.80 2.05 -41.43
N ALA A 302 -6.88 2.76 -40.76
CA ALA A 302 -6.98 4.20 -40.55
C ALA A 302 -6.86 4.98 -41.87
N SER A 303 -6.03 4.53 -42.82
CA SER A 303 -5.90 5.12 -44.15
C SER A 303 -7.13 4.85 -45.03
N GLU A 304 -7.77 3.69 -44.89
CA GLU A 304 -9.03 3.36 -45.55
C GLU A 304 -10.18 4.18 -44.96
N GLN A 305 -10.27 4.29 -43.63
CA GLN A 305 -11.22 5.16 -42.94
C GLN A 305 -11.00 6.63 -43.33
N PHE A 306 -9.75 7.09 -43.41
CA PHE A 306 -9.40 8.42 -43.89
C PHE A 306 -9.79 8.61 -45.36
N ALA A 307 -9.53 7.64 -46.23
CA ALA A 307 -9.93 7.68 -47.64
C ALA A 307 -11.45 7.64 -47.82
N MET A 308 -12.19 6.88 -46.99
CA MET A 308 -13.66 6.91 -46.97
C MET A 308 -14.18 8.25 -46.45
N ALA A 309 -13.60 8.80 -45.39
CA ALA A 309 -13.93 10.12 -44.86
C ALA A 309 -13.61 11.24 -45.87
N GLN A 310 -12.51 11.13 -46.62
CA GLN A 310 -12.09 12.07 -47.66
C GLN A 310 -12.98 11.96 -48.90
N ARG A 311 -13.38 10.75 -49.32
CA ARG A 311 -14.42 10.55 -50.37
C ARG A 311 -15.78 11.08 -49.92
N ALA A 312 -16.17 10.88 -48.66
CA ALA A 312 -17.40 11.43 -48.09
C ALA A 312 -17.33 12.96 -47.96
N LEU A 313 -16.15 13.54 -47.69
CA LEU A 313 -15.91 14.97 -47.70
C LEU A 313 -15.96 15.54 -49.13
N GLN A 314 -15.33 14.87 -50.10
CA GLN A 314 -15.41 15.22 -51.53
C GLN A 314 -16.86 15.17 -52.02
N SER A 315 -17.59 14.07 -51.79
CA SER A 315 -19.00 13.96 -52.12
C SER A 315 -19.86 15.03 -51.43
N LYS A 316 -19.60 15.35 -50.15
CA LYS A 316 -20.26 16.49 -49.48
C LYS A 316 -19.87 17.85 -50.08
N GLN A 317 -18.64 18.04 -50.52
CA GLN A 317 -18.18 19.26 -51.20
C GLN A 317 -18.78 19.39 -52.61
N GLU A 318 -18.95 18.28 -53.32
CA GLU A 318 -19.65 18.19 -54.61
C GLU A 318 -21.12 18.51 -54.43
N ILE A 319 -21.84 17.84 -53.51
CA ILE A 319 -23.23 18.12 -53.18
C ILE A 319 -23.42 19.58 -52.72
N LEU A 320 -22.50 20.13 -51.92
CA LEU A 320 -22.54 21.53 -51.47
C LEU A 320 -22.20 22.50 -52.62
N GLY A 321 -21.35 22.08 -53.56
CA GLY A 321 -21.07 22.78 -54.81
C GLY A 321 -22.26 22.77 -55.78
N GLU A 322 -22.96 21.66 -55.91
CA GLU A 322 -24.22 21.51 -56.66
C GLU A 322 -25.34 22.31 -56.01
N GLN A 323 -25.48 22.29 -54.69
CA GLN A 323 -26.44 23.14 -53.98
C GLN A 323 -26.08 24.62 -54.12
N LYS A 324 -24.81 25.02 -54.11
CA LYS A 324 -24.39 26.39 -54.45
C LYS A 324 -24.68 26.76 -55.91
N ARG A 325 -24.49 25.84 -56.86
CA ARG A 325 -24.86 26.03 -58.28
C ARG A 325 -26.37 26.15 -58.45
N ARG A 326 -27.15 25.29 -57.81
CA ARG A 326 -28.62 25.28 -57.79
C ARG A 326 -29.19 26.52 -57.11
N LEU A 327 -28.60 26.97 -56.00
CA LEU A 327 -28.94 28.22 -55.35
C LEU A 327 -28.71 29.38 -56.31
N LYS A 328 -27.51 29.50 -56.91
CA LYS A 328 -27.22 30.53 -57.92
C LYS A 328 -28.15 30.48 -59.13
N GLN A 329 -28.52 29.30 -59.61
CA GLN A 329 -29.49 29.12 -60.70
C GLN A 329 -30.90 29.53 -60.29
N GLN A 330 -31.30 29.30 -59.03
CA GLN A 330 -32.58 29.77 -58.50
C GLN A 330 -32.56 31.28 -58.18
N GLU A 331 -31.41 31.85 -57.80
CA GLU A 331 -31.20 33.30 -57.66
C GLU A 331 -31.29 33.99 -59.04
N THR A 332 -30.61 33.49 -60.07
CA THR A 332 -30.73 34.05 -61.43
C THR A 332 -32.14 33.85 -61.98
N ALA A 333 -32.74 32.67 -61.83
CA ALA A 333 -34.12 32.42 -62.27
C ALA A 333 -35.15 33.29 -61.51
N ASN A 334 -34.96 33.56 -60.22
CA ASN A 334 -35.80 34.51 -59.48
C ASN A 334 -35.57 35.96 -59.94
N ASN A 335 -34.33 36.38 -60.19
CA ASN A 335 -34.03 37.72 -60.71
C ASN A 335 -34.61 37.92 -62.11
N GLU A 336 -34.52 36.91 -62.98
CA GLU A 336 -35.15 36.89 -64.30
C GLU A 336 -36.68 36.87 -64.20
N ALA A 337 -37.25 36.08 -63.29
CA ALA A 337 -38.69 36.05 -63.04
C ALA A 337 -39.20 37.38 -62.48
N GLN A 338 -38.45 38.04 -61.58
CA GLN A 338 -38.76 39.38 -61.07
C GLN A 338 -38.64 40.44 -62.16
N ALA A 339 -37.62 40.36 -63.04
CA ALA A 339 -37.51 41.24 -64.19
C ALA A 339 -38.66 41.04 -65.20
N GLN A 340 -39.09 39.80 -65.42
CA GLN A 340 -40.27 39.47 -66.24
C GLN A 340 -41.58 39.90 -65.57
N LEU A 341 -41.71 39.79 -64.25
CA LEU A 341 -42.86 40.28 -63.49
C LEU A 341 -42.93 41.81 -63.57
N ALA A 342 -41.86 42.54 -63.24
CA ALA A 342 -41.79 43.99 -63.39
C ALA A 342 -42.04 44.44 -64.85
N GLY A 343 -41.60 43.65 -65.84
CA GLY A 343 -41.95 43.86 -67.25
C GLY A 343 -43.45 43.70 -67.52
N LYS A 344 -44.06 42.61 -67.04
CA LYS A 344 -45.50 42.32 -67.16
C LYS A 344 -46.35 43.33 -66.42
N GLU A 345 -45.99 43.71 -65.20
CA GLU A 345 -46.62 44.77 -64.40
C GLU A 345 -46.59 46.11 -65.14
N ARG A 346 -45.48 46.49 -65.77
CA ARG A 346 -45.41 47.69 -66.62
C ARG A 346 -46.34 47.59 -67.83
N THR A 347 -46.48 46.42 -68.47
CA THR A 347 -47.46 46.24 -69.56
C THR A 347 -48.91 46.22 -69.06
N GLN A 348 -49.18 45.65 -67.89
CA GLN A 348 -50.49 45.60 -67.25
C GLN A 348 -50.93 46.99 -66.79
N SER A 349 -50.03 47.78 -66.23
CA SER A 349 -50.26 49.18 -65.84
C SER A 349 -50.58 50.04 -67.06
N LYS A 350 -49.84 49.89 -68.17
CA LYS A 350 -50.18 50.53 -69.45
C LYS A 350 -51.56 50.09 -69.97
N ALA A 351 -51.84 48.79 -70.00
CA ALA A 351 -53.14 48.27 -70.44
C ALA A 351 -54.30 48.75 -69.54
N GLN A 352 -54.07 48.92 -68.24
CA GLN A 352 -55.04 49.50 -67.30
C GLN A 352 -55.25 51.01 -67.57
N GLN A 353 -54.20 51.78 -67.86
CA GLN A 353 -54.33 53.18 -68.29
C GLN A 353 -55.07 53.30 -69.63
N GLU A 354 -54.75 52.45 -70.60
CA GLU A 354 -55.43 52.39 -71.90
C GLU A 354 -56.90 51.98 -71.74
N LEU A 355 -57.21 51.05 -70.83
CA LEU A 355 -58.58 50.66 -70.49
C LEU A 355 -59.35 51.79 -69.79
N GLN A 356 -58.71 52.58 -68.93
CA GLN A 356 -59.32 53.78 -68.33
C GLN A 356 -59.54 54.90 -69.35
N GLN A 357 -58.59 55.14 -70.25
CA GLN A 357 -58.72 56.14 -71.32
C GLN A 357 -59.76 55.75 -72.38
N THR A 358 -59.85 54.46 -72.73
CA THR A 358 -60.91 53.98 -73.62
C THR A 358 -62.27 53.93 -72.92
N GLY A 359 -62.33 53.56 -71.63
CA GLY A 359 -63.54 53.61 -70.82
C GLY A 359 -64.13 55.02 -70.69
N THR A 360 -63.30 56.04 -70.39
CA THR A 360 -63.75 57.44 -70.33
C THR A 360 -64.20 57.98 -71.70
N ARG A 361 -63.49 57.65 -72.78
CA ARG A 361 -63.95 57.97 -74.16
C ARG A 361 -65.27 57.29 -74.50
N LEU A 362 -65.44 56.03 -74.15
CA LEU A 362 -66.66 55.26 -74.43
C LEU A 362 -67.84 55.79 -73.61
N GLN A 363 -67.62 56.23 -72.37
CA GLN A 363 -68.66 56.93 -71.60
C GLN A 363 -69.03 58.27 -72.25
N ALA A 364 -68.06 59.12 -72.60
CA ALA A 364 -68.34 60.38 -73.30
C ALA A 364 -69.12 60.17 -74.63
N PHE A 365 -68.83 59.09 -75.37
CA PHE A 365 -69.62 58.71 -76.55
C PHE A 365 -71.03 58.20 -76.21
N ARG A 366 -71.25 57.52 -75.08
CA ARG A 366 -72.60 57.18 -74.60
C ARG A 366 -73.39 58.44 -74.26
N ASP A 367 -72.77 59.36 -73.52
CA ASP A 367 -73.40 60.62 -73.09
C ASP A 367 -73.81 61.46 -74.33
N GLN A 368 -72.96 61.51 -75.36
CA GLN A 368 -73.30 62.10 -76.68
C GLN A 368 -74.45 61.37 -77.39
N VAL A 369 -74.47 60.03 -77.36
CA VAL A 369 -75.56 59.24 -77.97
C VAL A 369 -76.89 59.41 -77.19
N GLU A 370 -76.86 59.65 -75.89
CA GLU A 370 -78.06 59.96 -75.11
C GLU A 370 -78.58 61.37 -75.34
N LEU A 371 -77.68 62.36 -75.50
CA LEU A 371 -78.03 63.68 -76.01
C LEU A 371 -78.72 63.58 -77.39
N LEU A 372 -78.09 62.93 -78.37
CA LEU A 372 -78.66 62.74 -79.71
C LEU A 372 -79.99 61.97 -79.72
N LYS A 373 -80.18 61.00 -78.81
CA LYS A 373 -81.49 60.33 -78.60
C LYS A 373 -82.53 61.28 -78.02
N SER A 374 -82.15 62.18 -77.12
CA SER A 374 -83.08 63.17 -76.55
C SER A 374 -83.52 64.19 -77.62
N GLU A 375 -82.59 64.68 -78.44
CA GLU A 375 -82.86 65.57 -79.58
C GLU A 375 -83.75 64.88 -80.63
N LEU A 376 -83.44 63.62 -80.98
CA LEU A 376 -84.24 62.84 -81.92
C LEU A 376 -85.65 62.55 -81.37
N SER A 377 -85.81 62.29 -80.07
CA SER A 377 -87.15 62.07 -79.49
C SER A 377 -87.99 63.36 -79.49
N SER A 378 -87.37 64.52 -79.23
CA SER A 378 -87.99 65.83 -79.36
C SER A 378 -88.39 66.14 -80.82
N ALA A 379 -87.50 65.88 -81.79
CA ALA A 379 -87.79 66.04 -83.21
C ALA A 379 -88.92 65.11 -83.70
N VAL A 380 -88.97 63.86 -83.22
CA VAL A 380 -90.05 62.91 -83.51
C VAL A 380 -91.38 63.36 -82.89
N ALA A 381 -91.37 63.90 -81.67
CA ALA A 381 -92.56 64.48 -81.05
C ALA A 381 -93.11 65.66 -81.87
N ALA A 382 -92.25 66.60 -82.27
CA ALA A 382 -92.63 67.73 -83.13
C ALA A 382 -93.15 67.28 -84.51
N LEU A 383 -92.52 66.27 -85.12
CA LEU A 383 -92.97 65.68 -86.40
C LEU A 383 -94.36 65.04 -86.26
N ASN A 384 -94.61 64.32 -85.18
CA ASN A 384 -95.91 63.69 -84.93
C ASN A 384 -97.01 64.73 -84.63
N GLN A 385 -96.67 65.84 -83.96
CA GLN A 385 -97.58 66.96 -83.76
C GLN A 385 -97.94 67.64 -85.11
N GLN A 386 -96.97 67.86 -86.00
CA GLN A 386 -97.22 68.32 -87.38
C GLN A 386 -98.10 67.34 -88.18
N ARG A 387 -97.85 66.02 -88.07
CA ARG A 387 -98.68 65.00 -88.73
C ARG A 387 -100.14 65.03 -88.25
N SER A 388 -100.38 65.19 -86.95
CA SER A 388 -101.73 65.37 -86.40
C SER A 388 -102.42 66.62 -86.94
N VAL A 389 -101.70 67.75 -87.02
CA VAL A 389 -102.24 69.01 -87.59
C VAL A 389 -102.59 68.86 -89.07
N ASN A 390 -101.85 68.06 -89.85
CA ASN A 390 -102.15 67.82 -91.25
C ASN A 390 -103.30 66.82 -91.47
N SER A 391 -103.40 65.75 -90.66
CA SER A 391 -104.59 64.87 -90.67
C SER A 391 -105.87 65.68 -90.47
N ASN A 392 -105.89 66.54 -89.45
CA ASN A 392 -107.01 67.45 -89.15
C ASN A 392 -107.32 68.49 -90.25
N ARG A 393 -106.45 68.64 -91.26
CA ARG A 393 -106.68 69.45 -92.47
C ARG A 393 -107.21 68.60 -93.63
N ASP A 394 -106.66 67.41 -93.80
CA ASP A 394 -107.12 66.46 -94.83
C ASP A 394 -108.56 66.02 -94.54
N ASP A 395 -108.91 65.72 -93.28
CA ASP A 395 -110.29 65.42 -92.85
C ASP A 395 -111.29 66.54 -93.23
N ARG A 396 -110.85 67.81 -93.15
CA ARG A 396 -111.66 68.97 -93.54
C ARG A 396 -111.77 69.13 -95.06
N LEU A 397 -110.73 68.78 -95.80
CA LEU A 397 -110.77 68.72 -97.27
C LEU A 397 -111.71 67.61 -97.75
N GLU A 398 -111.74 66.47 -97.06
CA GLU A 398 -112.63 65.35 -97.37
C GLU A 398 -114.11 65.73 -97.13
N ALA A 399 -114.42 66.41 -96.03
CA ALA A 399 -115.76 66.96 -95.78
C ALA A 399 -116.23 67.89 -96.92
N MET A 400 -115.39 68.85 -97.35
CA MET A 400 -115.73 69.73 -98.47
C MET A 400 -115.86 69.01 -99.82
N LYS A 401 -115.12 67.92 -100.07
CA LYS A 401 -115.33 67.07 -101.27
C LYS A 401 -116.72 66.42 -101.23
N GLN A 402 -117.15 65.90 -100.09
CA GLN A 402 -118.44 65.22 -99.94
C GLN A 402 -119.63 66.19 -100.14
N GLU A 403 -119.54 67.42 -99.65
CA GLU A 403 -120.55 68.47 -99.92
C GLU A 403 -120.62 68.84 -101.42
N LEU A 404 -119.47 68.94 -102.09
CA LEU A 404 -119.38 69.22 -103.53
C LEU A 404 -120.02 68.10 -104.38
N GLU A 405 -119.85 66.83 -103.98
CA GLU A 405 -120.45 65.70 -104.67
C GLU A 405 -121.96 65.59 -104.44
N ALA A 406 -122.43 65.89 -103.23
CA ALA A 406 -123.87 65.99 -102.93
C ALA A 406 -124.57 67.08 -103.79
N ALA A 407 -123.90 68.22 -104.03
CA ALA A 407 -124.39 69.25 -104.94
C ALA A 407 -124.42 68.78 -106.41
N ARG A 408 -123.36 68.11 -106.87
CA ARG A 408 -123.27 67.53 -108.23
C ARG A 408 -124.34 66.48 -108.50
N ALA A 409 -124.69 65.65 -107.51
CA ALA A 409 -125.76 64.66 -107.62
C ALA A 409 -127.13 65.32 -107.89
N ARG A 410 -127.46 66.40 -107.16
CA ARG A 410 -128.72 67.15 -107.35
C ARG A 410 -128.81 67.77 -108.75
N PHE A 411 -127.71 68.30 -109.28
CA PHE A 411 -127.65 68.89 -110.63
C PHE A 411 -127.78 67.84 -111.76
N LYS A 412 -127.27 66.62 -111.57
CA LYS A 412 -127.51 65.51 -112.51
C LYS A 412 -128.99 65.10 -112.57
N GLY A 413 -129.69 65.07 -111.42
CA GLY A 413 -131.10 64.70 -111.35
C GLY A 413 -132.02 65.65 -112.12
N THR A 414 -131.85 66.96 -111.95
CA THR A 414 -132.66 67.97 -112.68
C THR A 414 -132.36 67.97 -114.17
N ARG A 415 -131.10 67.76 -114.59
CA ARG A 415 -130.74 67.63 -116.01
C ARG A 415 -131.41 66.42 -116.68
N GLN A 416 -131.39 65.24 -116.03
CA GLN A 416 -132.00 64.03 -116.59
C GLN A 416 -133.54 64.10 -116.70
N ALA A 417 -134.20 64.91 -115.87
CA ALA A 417 -135.63 65.18 -116.03
C ALA A 417 -135.92 66.04 -117.29
N LEU A 418 -135.00 66.95 -117.63
CA LEU A 418 -135.16 67.90 -118.74
C LEU A 418 -134.78 67.28 -120.10
N GLU A 419 -133.79 66.38 -120.13
CA GLU A 419 -133.44 65.59 -121.33
C GLU A 419 -134.57 64.60 -121.71
N ARG A 420 -135.24 63.98 -120.71
CA ARG A 420 -136.38 63.06 -120.94
C ARG A 420 -137.66 63.74 -121.45
N CYS A 421 -137.73 65.07 -121.43
CA CYS A 421 -138.86 65.83 -121.98
C CYS A 421 -138.62 66.34 -123.41
N ARG A 422 -137.51 65.98 -124.06
CA ARG A 422 -137.16 66.53 -125.37
C ARG A 422 -137.19 65.51 -126.51
N ASP A 423 -136.58 64.33 -126.32
CA ASP A 423 -136.30 63.41 -127.43
C ASP A 423 -137.24 62.19 -127.42
N THR A 424 -138.50 62.44 -127.79
CA THR A 424 -139.39 61.41 -128.35
C THR A 424 -139.42 61.51 -129.88
N THR A 425 -139.51 60.36 -130.54
CA THR A 425 -139.70 60.13 -132.00
C THR A 425 -138.48 60.28 -132.93
N LEU A 426 -138.09 59.14 -133.51
CA LEU A 426 -137.63 58.88 -134.89
C LEU A 426 -136.34 59.58 -135.41
N ASP A 427 -135.62 59.05 -136.41
CA ASP A 427 -135.93 57.90 -137.29
C ASP A 427 -134.71 56.97 -137.51
N ALA A 428 -134.90 55.78 -138.08
CA ALA A 428 -133.90 54.71 -138.12
C ALA A 428 -133.68 54.07 -139.50
N GLU A 429 -132.48 54.25 -140.08
CA GLU A 429 -131.98 53.37 -141.15
C GLU A 429 -130.45 53.34 -141.29
N ALA A 430 -129.75 54.44 -141.00
CA ALA A 430 -128.30 54.57 -141.23
C ALA A 430 -127.40 53.64 -140.38
N LEU A 431 -127.90 53.11 -139.26
CA LEU A 431 -127.10 52.42 -138.24
C LEU A 431 -126.85 50.93 -138.55
N ALA A 432 -127.60 50.32 -139.47
CA ALA A 432 -127.53 48.88 -139.73
C ALA A 432 -126.21 48.42 -140.38
N LYS A 433 -125.68 49.18 -141.36
CA LYS A 433 -124.54 48.75 -142.20
C LYS A 433 -123.19 48.62 -141.48
N GLN A 434 -123.07 49.12 -140.25
CA GLN A 434 -121.82 49.03 -139.49
C GLN A 434 -121.78 47.80 -138.56
N ALA A 435 -122.93 47.24 -138.20
CA ALA A 435 -123.03 46.10 -137.28
C ALA A 435 -122.73 44.74 -137.94
N GLU A 436 -122.95 44.60 -139.25
CA GLU A 436 -122.68 43.34 -139.97
C GLU A 436 -121.17 43.03 -140.10
N ALA A 437 -120.31 44.06 -140.07
CA ALA A 437 -118.86 43.90 -140.18
C ALA A 437 -118.22 43.27 -138.93
N ASP A 438 -118.66 43.70 -137.74
CA ASP A 438 -118.07 43.25 -136.46
C ASP A 438 -118.41 41.77 -136.13
N LEU A 439 -119.58 41.30 -136.58
CA LEU A 439 -120.04 39.93 -136.35
C LEU A 439 -119.15 38.87 -137.05
N ALA A 440 -118.69 39.16 -138.26
CA ALA A 440 -117.85 38.24 -139.04
C ALA A 440 -116.46 38.01 -138.42
N ALA A 441 -115.92 38.99 -137.68
CA ALA A 441 -114.64 38.86 -137.01
C ALA A 441 -114.70 37.86 -135.83
N MET A 442 -115.73 38.00 -134.97
CA MET A 442 -115.87 37.21 -133.73
C MET A 442 -116.01 35.70 -133.99
N GLU A 443 -116.65 35.31 -135.08
CA GLU A 443 -116.81 33.90 -135.49
C GLU A 443 -115.51 33.17 -135.83
N SER A 444 -114.43 33.90 -136.10
CA SER A 444 -113.12 33.31 -136.44
C SER A 444 -112.29 32.96 -135.20
N GLU A 445 -112.36 33.79 -134.16
CA GLU A 445 -111.54 33.69 -132.95
C GLU A 445 -111.91 32.46 -132.10
N VAL A 446 -113.22 32.18 -131.96
CA VAL A 446 -113.75 31.04 -131.18
C VAL A 446 -113.19 29.71 -131.69
N LYS A 447 -113.15 29.53 -133.02
CA LYS A 447 -112.72 28.29 -133.69
C LYS A 447 -111.21 27.99 -133.52
N ARG A 448 -110.42 28.93 -132.97
CA ARG A 448 -109.01 28.72 -132.58
C ARG A 448 -108.91 28.10 -131.18
N LEU A 449 -109.62 28.66 -130.20
CA LEU A 449 -109.49 28.31 -128.78
C LEU A 449 -109.87 26.85 -128.46
N ASP A 450 -110.91 26.31 -129.12
CA ASP A 450 -111.32 24.90 -128.93
C ASP A 450 -110.20 23.89 -129.25
N ARG A 451 -109.31 24.23 -130.20
CA ARG A 451 -108.19 23.36 -130.61
C ARG A 451 -107.08 23.32 -129.56
N GLU A 452 -106.82 24.45 -128.91
CA GLU A 452 -105.83 24.60 -127.85
C GLU A 452 -106.25 23.82 -126.59
N ILE A 453 -107.56 23.84 -126.25
CA ILE A 453 -108.14 23.10 -125.12
C ILE A 453 -108.02 21.57 -125.32
N ALA A 454 -108.18 21.07 -126.54
CA ALA A 454 -108.03 19.65 -126.83
C ALA A 454 -106.59 19.15 -126.59
N ALA A 455 -105.58 19.92 -127.01
CA ALA A 455 -104.18 19.55 -126.90
C ALA A 455 -103.69 19.43 -125.44
N GLN A 456 -104.20 20.26 -124.51
CA GLN A 456 -103.78 20.20 -123.10
C GLN A 456 -104.31 18.97 -122.36
N LYS A 457 -105.50 18.47 -122.71
CA LYS A 457 -106.09 17.25 -122.09
C LYS A 457 -105.24 15.99 -122.36
N GLU A 458 -104.72 15.87 -123.57
CA GLU A 458 -103.81 14.79 -123.98
C GLU A 458 -102.50 14.78 -123.15
N GLN A 459 -101.91 15.96 -122.90
CA GLN A 459 -100.67 16.06 -122.11
C GLN A 459 -100.88 15.68 -120.64
N MET A 460 -102.01 16.07 -120.03
CA MET A 460 -102.35 15.73 -118.65
C MET A 460 -102.45 14.21 -118.44
N PHE A 461 -103.10 13.49 -119.36
CA PHE A 461 -103.24 12.03 -119.25
C PHE A 461 -101.88 11.30 -119.26
N ARG A 462 -100.95 11.75 -120.12
CA ARG A 462 -99.60 11.16 -120.22
C ARG A 462 -98.78 11.38 -118.94
N LYS A 463 -98.80 12.57 -118.34
CA LYS A 463 -98.07 12.84 -117.09
C LYS A 463 -98.63 12.07 -115.89
N SER A 464 -99.96 11.93 -115.78
CA SER A 464 -100.58 11.12 -114.72
C SER A 464 -100.14 9.65 -114.75
N ARG A 465 -99.99 9.07 -115.95
CA ARG A 465 -99.49 7.69 -116.12
C ARG A 465 -98.02 7.53 -115.71
N GLN A 466 -97.17 8.53 -115.96
CA GLN A 466 -95.77 8.54 -115.50
C GLN A 466 -95.66 8.65 -113.98
N LEU A 467 -96.50 9.50 -113.35
CA LEU A 467 -96.51 9.69 -111.90
C LEU A 467 -96.95 8.44 -111.13
N PHE A 468 -97.83 7.62 -111.70
CA PHE A 468 -98.19 6.31 -111.13
C PHE A 468 -97.01 5.32 -111.12
N ALA A 469 -96.26 5.23 -112.23
CA ALA A 469 -95.11 4.33 -112.34
C ALA A 469 -93.99 4.68 -111.34
N LEU A 470 -93.70 5.97 -111.16
CA LEU A 470 -92.70 6.43 -110.18
C LEU A 470 -93.08 6.09 -108.74
N ARG A 471 -94.36 6.23 -108.35
CA ARG A 471 -94.85 5.83 -107.01
C ARG A 471 -94.69 4.34 -106.74
N GLN A 472 -94.79 3.49 -107.78
CA GLN A 472 -94.62 2.04 -107.61
C GLN A 472 -93.14 1.66 -107.44
N GLN A 473 -92.20 2.42 -108.02
CA GLN A 473 -90.76 2.28 -107.77
C GLN A 473 -90.36 2.83 -106.38
N GLU A 474 -90.95 3.94 -105.96
CA GLU A 474 -90.79 4.48 -104.59
C GLU A 474 -91.19 3.43 -103.54
N ALA A 475 -92.32 2.74 -103.75
CA ALA A 475 -92.80 1.68 -102.86
C ALA A 475 -91.83 0.48 -102.74
N SER A 476 -91.18 0.04 -103.83
CA SER A 476 -90.20 -1.06 -103.77
C SER A 476 -88.91 -0.64 -103.06
N LEU A 477 -88.41 0.57 -103.34
CA LEU A 477 -87.22 1.12 -102.67
C LEU A 477 -87.43 1.32 -101.17
N VAL A 478 -88.64 1.70 -100.73
CA VAL A 478 -89.01 1.76 -99.31
C VAL A 478 -88.99 0.37 -98.65
N ALA A 479 -89.46 -0.67 -99.35
CA ALA A 479 -89.40 -2.05 -98.86
C ALA A 479 -87.94 -2.53 -98.72
N GLU A 480 -87.10 -2.30 -99.72
CA GLU A 480 -85.66 -2.62 -99.68
C GLU A 480 -84.93 -1.88 -98.54
N LEU A 481 -85.19 -0.58 -98.37
CA LEU A 481 -84.69 0.22 -97.24
C LEU A 481 -85.12 -0.33 -95.87
N SER A 482 -86.32 -0.90 -95.76
CA SER A 482 -86.79 -1.55 -94.52
C SER A 482 -86.01 -2.84 -94.23
N GLY A 483 -85.78 -3.68 -95.25
CA GLY A 483 -84.98 -4.89 -95.13
C GLY A 483 -83.52 -4.60 -94.77
N ALA A 484 -82.90 -3.62 -95.43
CA ALA A 484 -81.54 -3.18 -95.13
C ALA A 484 -81.40 -2.63 -93.69
N LYS A 485 -82.40 -1.88 -93.19
CA LYS A 485 -82.43 -1.42 -91.79
C LYS A 485 -82.57 -2.58 -90.80
N ALA A 486 -83.35 -3.61 -91.11
CA ALA A 486 -83.47 -4.81 -90.28
C ALA A 486 -82.15 -5.62 -90.24
N ALA A 487 -81.47 -5.76 -91.37
CA ALA A 487 -80.15 -6.39 -91.43
C ALA A 487 -79.11 -5.60 -90.61
N ALA A 488 -79.10 -4.27 -90.70
CA ALA A 488 -78.22 -3.40 -89.90
C ALA A 488 -78.51 -3.46 -88.38
N GLN A 489 -79.77 -3.62 -87.97
CA GLN A 489 -80.15 -3.91 -86.57
C GLN A 489 -79.55 -5.24 -86.09
N ASN A 490 -79.70 -6.31 -86.88
CA ASN A 490 -79.18 -7.64 -86.53
C ASN A 490 -77.64 -7.70 -86.50
N LEU A 491 -76.97 -6.97 -87.39
CA LEU A 491 -75.51 -6.82 -87.33
C LEU A 491 -75.08 -6.04 -86.08
N ARG A 492 -75.80 -4.97 -85.71
CA ARG A 492 -75.52 -4.21 -84.47
C ARG A 492 -75.76 -4.99 -83.19
N SER A 493 -76.78 -5.85 -83.12
CA SER A 493 -76.98 -6.73 -81.96
C SER A 493 -75.91 -7.81 -81.87
N LYS A 494 -75.45 -8.34 -83.02
CA LYS A 494 -74.31 -9.26 -83.06
C LYS A 494 -72.99 -8.59 -82.67
N LEU A 495 -72.77 -7.33 -83.07
CA LEU A 495 -71.60 -6.53 -82.68
C LEU A 495 -71.56 -6.34 -81.16
N ARG A 496 -72.66 -5.86 -80.55
CA ARG A 496 -72.80 -5.75 -79.08
C ARG A 496 -72.57 -7.08 -78.35
N SER A 497 -72.98 -8.20 -78.93
CA SER A 497 -72.73 -9.54 -78.38
C SER A 497 -71.24 -9.94 -78.43
N LEU A 498 -70.47 -9.41 -79.37
CA LEU A 498 -69.02 -9.61 -79.46
C LEU A 498 -68.28 -8.63 -78.55
N ASP A 499 -68.70 -7.36 -78.48
CA ASP A 499 -68.17 -6.36 -77.56
C ASP A 499 -68.28 -6.83 -76.09
N ALA A 500 -69.44 -7.39 -75.71
CA ALA A 500 -69.66 -7.97 -74.40
C ALA A 500 -68.82 -9.24 -74.13
N GLN A 501 -68.45 -9.99 -75.17
CA GLN A 501 -67.53 -11.13 -75.05
C GLN A 501 -66.07 -10.66 -74.92
N ALA A 502 -65.67 -9.61 -75.65
CA ALA A 502 -64.35 -9.00 -75.56
C ALA A 502 -64.09 -8.36 -74.19
N LEU A 503 -65.07 -7.61 -73.65
CA LEU A 503 -65.02 -7.10 -72.27
C LEU A 503 -64.85 -8.23 -71.24
N ARG A 504 -65.63 -9.31 -71.37
CA ARG A 504 -65.53 -10.46 -70.47
C ARG A 504 -64.22 -11.24 -70.62
N GLN A 505 -63.60 -11.21 -71.80
CA GLN A 505 -62.25 -11.73 -72.02
C GLN A 505 -61.19 -10.81 -71.39
N GLN A 506 -61.35 -9.49 -71.44
CA GLN A 506 -60.48 -8.54 -70.73
C GLN A 506 -60.60 -8.71 -69.20
N GLU A 507 -61.80 -8.91 -68.66
CA GLU A 507 -62.01 -9.25 -67.24
C GLU A 507 -61.30 -10.56 -66.87
N LEU A 508 -61.37 -11.60 -67.71
CA LEU A 508 -60.69 -12.88 -67.47
C LEU A 508 -59.16 -12.76 -67.58
N VAL A 509 -58.66 -11.97 -68.53
CA VAL A 509 -57.22 -11.67 -68.66
C VAL A 509 -56.73 -10.89 -67.44
N TYR A 510 -57.42 -9.83 -67.02
CA TYR A 510 -57.03 -9.03 -65.85
C TYR A 510 -57.07 -9.85 -64.54
N ASN A 511 -58.08 -10.71 -64.37
CA ASN A 511 -58.10 -11.65 -63.23
C ASN A 511 -56.98 -12.69 -63.31
N GLY A 512 -56.62 -13.15 -64.51
CA GLY A 512 -55.47 -14.01 -64.77
C GLY A 512 -54.15 -13.32 -64.42
N GLU A 513 -53.91 -12.11 -64.92
CA GLU A 513 -52.77 -11.25 -64.61
C GLU A 513 -52.65 -10.95 -63.11
N PHE A 514 -53.77 -10.69 -62.42
CA PHE A 514 -53.79 -10.49 -60.99
C PHE A 514 -53.43 -11.77 -60.21
N GLN A 515 -53.92 -12.94 -60.64
CA GLN A 515 -53.52 -14.22 -60.05
C GLN A 515 -52.06 -14.56 -60.35
N ILE A 516 -51.58 -14.29 -61.56
CA ILE A 516 -50.17 -14.40 -61.95
C ILE A 516 -49.31 -13.51 -61.06
N GLN A 517 -49.62 -12.23 -60.90
CA GLN A 517 -48.90 -11.34 -59.98
C GLN A 517 -48.94 -11.80 -58.51
N GLN A 518 -50.03 -12.42 -58.05
CA GLN A 518 -50.04 -13.02 -56.71
C GLN A 518 -49.14 -14.26 -56.63
N MET A 519 -49.08 -15.08 -57.67
CA MET A 519 -48.21 -16.25 -57.74
C MET A 519 -46.75 -15.85 -57.91
N GLU A 520 -46.42 -14.87 -58.73
CA GLU A 520 -45.10 -14.24 -58.86
C GLU A 520 -44.62 -13.69 -57.50
N ARG A 521 -45.47 -12.94 -56.77
CA ARG A 521 -45.13 -12.47 -55.41
C ARG A 521 -44.95 -13.60 -54.38
N LYS A 522 -45.59 -14.76 -54.58
CA LYS A 522 -45.37 -15.97 -53.75
C LYS A 522 -44.10 -16.71 -54.14
N VAL A 523 -43.82 -16.81 -55.44
CA VAL A 523 -42.60 -17.41 -56.01
C VAL A 523 -41.37 -16.59 -55.62
N ALA A 524 -41.41 -15.26 -55.76
CA ALA A 524 -40.36 -14.34 -55.32
C ALA A 524 -40.01 -14.53 -53.83
N ARG A 525 -41.03 -14.55 -52.95
CA ARG A 525 -40.86 -14.87 -51.52
C ARG A 525 -40.26 -16.26 -51.28
N ALA A 526 -40.62 -17.25 -52.10
CA ALA A 526 -40.11 -18.61 -52.01
C ALA A 526 -38.68 -18.77 -52.58
N SER A 527 -38.29 -17.96 -53.57
CA SER A 527 -36.94 -17.89 -54.14
C SER A 527 -35.98 -16.98 -53.35
N GLY A 528 -36.46 -16.35 -52.27
CA GLY A 528 -35.65 -15.56 -51.33
C GLY A 528 -35.80 -14.05 -51.44
N GLU A 529 -36.54 -13.54 -52.43
CA GLU A 529 -36.84 -12.11 -52.57
C GLU A 529 -37.90 -11.68 -51.54
N ARG A 530 -37.41 -11.18 -50.41
CA ARG A 530 -38.22 -10.55 -49.35
C ARG A 530 -38.38 -9.06 -49.65
N SER A 531 -39.38 -8.41 -49.04
CA SER A 531 -39.59 -6.96 -49.20
C SER A 531 -38.33 -6.17 -48.79
N ALA A 532 -38.09 -5.01 -49.38
CA ALA A 532 -36.91 -4.18 -49.09
C ALA A 532 -36.78 -3.79 -47.60
N ASP A 533 -37.90 -3.73 -46.86
CA ASP A 533 -37.90 -3.48 -45.42
C ASP A 533 -37.79 -4.77 -44.59
N GLU A 534 -38.26 -5.91 -45.12
CA GLU A 534 -38.00 -7.23 -44.53
C GLU A 534 -36.50 -7.57 -44.65
N THR A 535 -35.86 -7.36 -45.81
CA THR A 535 -34.42 -7.56 -45.98
C THR A 535 -33.59 -6.63 -45.10
N LYS A 536 -33.93 -5.34 -44.99
CA LYS A 536 -33.28 -4.43 -44.03
C LYS A 536 -33.42 -4.89 -42.59
N ALA A 537 -34.62 -5.27 -42.15
CA ALA A 537 -34.85 -5.75 -40.79
C ALA A 537 -34.02 -7.01 -40.49
N LEU A 538 -33.99 -7.95 -41.43
CA LEU A 538 -33.19 -9.17 -41.34
C LEU A 538 -31.68 -8.90 -41.40
N GLN A 539 -31.21 -7.95 -42.23
CA GLN A 539 -29.80 -7.57 -42.28
C GLN A 539 -29.35 -6.82 -41.03
N ALA A 540 -30.20 -5.99 -40.44
CA ALA A 540 -29.94 -5.39 -39.12
C ALA A 540 -29.90 -6.46 -38.01
N GLN A 541 -30.83 -7.42 -38.04
CA GLN A 541 -30.86 -8.53 -37.09
C GLN A 541 -29.67 -9.49 -37.26
N ILE A 542 -29.23 -9.74 -38.49
CA ILE A 542 -27.97 -10.43 -38.80
C ILE A 542 -26.78 -9.62 -38.29
N GLN A 543 -26.72 -8.30 -38.49
CA GLN A 543 -25.63 -7.46 -37.96
C GLN A 543 -25.56 -7.52 -36.43
N VAL A 544 -26.69 -7.46 -35.72
CA VAL A 544 -26.73 -7.62 -34.25
C VAL A 544 -26.21 -9.01 -33.85
N LEU A 545 -26.71 -10.09 -34.47
CA LEU A 545 -26.24 -11.45 -34.21
C LEU A 545 -24.75 -11.66 -34.58
N GLN A 546 -24.25 -10.95 -35.60
CA GLN A 546 -22.85 -10.97 -35.99
C GLN A 546 -21.98 -10.27 -34.93
N MET A 547 -22.40 -9.10 -34.44
CA MET A 547 -21.73 -8.37 -33.35
C MET A 547 -21.75 -9.16 -32.03
N GLU A 548 -22.86 -9.84 -31.71
CA GLU A 548 -22.94 -10.74 -30.56
C GLU A 548 -22.02 -11.95 -30.72
N LEU A 549 -22.02 -12.59 -31.89
CA LEU A 549 -21.13 -13.71 -32.22
C LEU A 549 -19.66 -13.31 -32.14
N ASP A 550 -19.29 -12.14 -32.67
CA ASP A 550 -17.90 -11.67 -32.69
C ASP A 550 -17.46 -11.16 -31.31
N ARG A 551 -18.36 -10.59 -30.49
CA ARG A 551 -18.12 -10.37 -29.05
C ARG A 551 -17.85 -11.69 -28.32
N VAL A 552 -18.68 -12.71 -28.52
CA VAL A 552 -18.52 -14.02 -27.85
C VAL A 552 -17.25 -14.73 -28.33
N LYS A 553 -16.85 -14.59 -29.60
CA LYS A 553 -15.53 -15.06 -30.08
C LYS A 553 -14.38 -14.31 -29.40
N ALA A 554 -14.46 -12.98 -29.28
CA ALA A 554 -13.43 -12.19 -28.60
C ALA A 554 -13.30 -12.59 -27.12
N GLU A 555 -14.42 -12.79 -26.44
CA GLU A 555 -14.48 -13.32 -25.06
C GLU A 555 -13.90 -14.74 -24.98
N GLN A 556 -14.20 -15.63 -25.93
CA GLN A 556 -13.61 -16.98 -26.01
C GLN A 556 -12.10 -16.95 -26.24
N VAL A 557 -11.60 -16.08 -27.12
CA VAL A 557 -10.16 -15.91 -27.40
C VAL A 557 -9.44 -15.35 -26.16
N MET A 558 -10.04 -14.34 -25.51
CA MET A 558 -9.52 -13.75 -24.27
C MET A 558 -9.46 -14.78 -23.13
N LEU A 559 -10.54 -15.54 -22.91
CA LEU A 559 -10.60 -16.60 -21.89
C LEU A 559 -9.63 -17.74 -22.20
N THR A 560 -9.52 -18.19 -23.45
CA THR A 560 -8.55 -19.26 -23.81
C THR A 560 -7.09 -18.79 -23.71
N ALA A 561 -6.80 -17.52 -23.96
CA ALA A 561 -5.49 -16.93 -23.67
C ALA A 561 -5.21 -16.87 -22.16
N GLN A 562 -6.20 -16.48 -21.34
CA GLN A 562 -6.08 -16.52 -19.88
C GLN A 562 -5.88 -17.94 -19.34
N CYS A 563 -6.62 -18.94 -19.84
CA CYS A 563 -6.43 -20.34 -19.46
C CYS A 563 -5.02 -20.84 -19.80
N LYS A 564 -4.49 -20.53 -20.99
CA LYS A 564 -3.10 -20.86 -21.35
C LYS A 564 -2.08 -20.23 -20.40
N LYS A 565 -2.23 -18.92 -20.12
CA LYS A 565 -1.36 -18.21 -19.18
C LYS A 565 -1.42 -18.83 -17.77
N LEU A 566 -2.61 -19.13 -17.26
CA LEU A 566 -2.80 -19.80 -15.97
C LEU A 566 -2.22 -21.23 -15.96
N GLU A 567 -2.28 -21.97 -17.06
CA GLU A 567 -1.60 -23.26 -17.18
C GLU A 567 -0.08 -23.13 -17.19
N GLU A 568 0.48 -22.13 -17.86
CA GLU A 568 1.92 -21.85 -17.90
C GLU A 568 2.45 -21.41 -16.53
N GLU A 569 1.72 -20.53 -15.84
CA GLU A 569 1.96 -20.14 -14.45
C GLU A 569 1.86 -21.36 -13.52
N ARG A 570 0.84 -22.21 -13.66
CA ARG A 570 0.72 -23.47 -12.90
C ARG A 570 1.90 -24.39 -13.14
N ARG A 571 2.36 -24.55 -14.40
CA ARG A 571 3.55 -25.34 -14.76
C ARG A 571 4.86 -24.70 -14.27
N ALA A 572 4.92 -23.38 -14.09
CA ALA A 572 6.05 -22.71 -13.44
C ALA A 572 6.04 -22.97 -11.93
N GLN A 573 4.89 -22.83 -11.26
CA GLN A 573 4.74 -23.13 -9.84
C GLN A 573 4.93 -24.62 -9.51
N GLU A 574 4.49 -25.54 -10.37
CA GLU A 574 4.78 -26.98 -10.23
C GLU A 574 6.28 -27.29 -10.32
N ARG A 575 7.03 -26.57 -11.17
CA ARG A 575 8.50 -26.70 -11.26
C ARG A 575 9.19 -26.11 -10.03
N SER A 576 8.78 -24.92 -9.58
CA SER A 576 9.25 -24.30 -8.34
C SER A 576 9.02 -25.23 -7.13
N ARG A 577 7.81 -25.79 -6.99
CA ARG A 577 7.47 -26.74 -5.93
C ARG A 577 8.33 -28.00 -5.97
N LYS A 578 8.67 -28.52 -7.17
CA LYS A 578 9.57 -29.67 -7.31
C LYS A 578 11.00 -29.34 -6.88
N ALA A 579 11.52 -28.16 -7.24
CA ALA A 579 12.84 -27.70 -6.80
C ALA A 579 12.89 -27.51 -5.27
N LEU A 580 11.87 -26.89 -4.67
CA LEU A 580 11.76 -26.72 -3.22
C LEU A 580 11.62 -28.05 -2.47
N ILE A 581 10.95 -29.06 -3.04
CA ILE A 581 10.89 -30.41 -2.46
C ILE A 581 12.25 -31.10 -2.53
N ALA A 582 13.00 -30.95 -3.64
CA ALA A 582 14.36 -31.50 -3.73
C ALA A 582 15.32 -30.84 -2.73
N GLN A 583 15.26 -29.50 -2.60
CA GLN A 583 16.03 -28.76 -1.61
C GLN A 583 15.66 -29.15 -0.16
N GLN A 584 14.38 -29.39 0.12
CA GLN A 584 13.93 -29.90 1.42
C GLN A 584 14.55 -31.27 1.70
N GLN A 585 14.48 -32.21 0.75
CA GLN A 585 15.07 -33.55 0.89
C GLN A 585 16.60 -33.53 1.06
N GLU A 586 17.29 -32.59 0.43
CA GLU A 586 18.74 -32.40 0.59
C GLU A 586 19.09 -31.79 1.97
N ILE A 587 18.30 -30.82 2.44
CA ILE A 587 18.43 -30.25 3.79
C ILE A 587 18.11 -31.31 4.86
N ASP A 588 17.07 -32.12 4.68
CA ASP A 588 16.71 -33.22 5.59
C ASP A 588 17.85 -34.27 5.66
N ALA A 589 18.50 -34.56 4.52
CA ALA A 589 19.66 -35.44 4.49
C ALA A 589 20.90 -34.83 5.18
N GLN A 590 21.14 -33.52 5.02
CA GLN A 590 22.19 -32.80 5.76
C GLN A 590 21.91 -32.78 7.27
N ILE A 591 20.65 -32.58 7.68
CA ILE A 591 20.23 -32.63 9.09
C ILE A 591 20.52 -34.02 9.66
N ALA A 592 20.10 -35.10 8.99
CA ALA A 592 20.37 -36.47 9.43
C ALA A 592 21.88 -36.78 9.51
N GLU A 593 22.69 -36.25 8.58
CA GLU A 593 24.16 -36.37 8.65
C GLU A 593 24.75 -35.59 9.83
N HIS A 594 24.25 -34.39 10.13
CA HIS A 594 24.65 -33.61 11.30
C HIS A 594 24.20 -34.23 12.62
N GLU A 595 23.02 -34.85 12.68
CA GLU A 595 22.55 -35.63 13.83
C GLU A 595 23.48 -36.83 14.09
N LEU A 596 23.78 -37.62 13.05
CA LEU A 596 24.73 -38.74 13.15
C LEU A 596 26.14 -38.30 13.60
N ARG A 597 26.63 -37.16 13.08
CA ARG A 597 27.89 -36.54 13.54
C ARG A 597 27.82 -36.14 15.01
N ASN A 598 26.71 -35.52 15.45
CA ASN A 598 26.51 -35.09 16.83
C ASN A 598 26.43 -36.29 17.79
N GLU A 599 25.73 -37.37 17.43
CA GLU A 599 25.71 -38.61 18.20
C GLU A 599 27.10 -39.24 18.31
N SER A 600 27.84 -39.33 17.19
CA SER A 600 29.22 -39.84 17.17
C SER A 600 30.15 -39.01 18.07
N CYS A 601 30.08 -37.68 17.99
CA CYS A 601 30.80 -36.76 18.87
C CYS A 601 30.40 -36.91 20.35
N ALA A 602 29.10 -37.10 20.66
CA ALA A 602 28.63 -37.34 22.01
C ALA A 602 29.11 -38.70 22.58
N HIS A 603 29.17 -39.74 21.74
CA HIS A 603 29.76 -41.03 22.09
C HIS A 603 31.27 -40.92 22.33
N ALA A 604 32.00 -40.21 21.47
CA ALA A 604 33.43 -39.94 21.64
C ALA A 604 33.73 -39.15 22.92
N LEU A 605 32.95 -38.08 23.20
CA LEU A 605 33.03 -37.30 24.44
C LEU A 605 32.76 -38.18 25.67
N LYS A 606 31.75 -39.05 25.63
CA LYS A 606 31.43 -39.98 26.71
C LYS A 606 32.54 -41.02 26.94
N GLY A 607 33.25 -41.42 25.88
CA GLY A 607 34.48 -42.21 25.99
C GLY A 607 35.62 -41.41 26.65
N ALA A 608 35.89 -40.20 26.17
CA ALA A 608 36.93 -39.33 26.73
C ALA A 608 36.71 -38.98 28.21
N LEU A 609 35.45 -38.79 28.63
CA LEU A 609 35.09 -38.55 30.03
C LEU A 609 35.40 -39.78 30.92
N LYS A 610 35.03 -40.99 30.48
CA LYS A 610 35.41 -42.23 31.18
C LYS A 610 36.93 -42.40 31.28
N ASN A 611 37.65 -42.21 30.17
CA ASN A 611 39.11 -42.31 30.17
C ASN A 611 39.74 -41.29 31.13
N LYS A 612 39.16 -40.08 31.24
CA LYS A 612 39.57 -39.06 32.23
C LYS A 612 39.29 -39.51 33.67
N GLU A 613 38.12 -40.09 33.94
CA GLU A 613 37.76 -40.64 35.26
C GLU A 613 38.71 -41.77 35.67
N GLU A 614 39.01 -42.70 34.75
CA GLU A 614 39.98 -43.78 34.95
C GLU A 614 41.41 -43.25 35.19
N LEU A 615 41.86 -42.23 34.45
CA LEU A 615 43.16 -41.60 34.64
C LEU A 615 43.25 -40.81 35.96
N LEU A 616 42.16 -40.19 36.42
CA LEU A 616 42.11 -39.55 37.74
C LEU A 616 42.21 -40.58 38.86
N ILE A 617 41.52 -41.72 38.75
CA ILE A 617 41.64 -42.83 39.71
C ILE A 617 43.08 -43.39 39.72
N GLN A 618 43.71 -43.56 38.55
CA GLN A 618 45.12 -43.99 38.45
C GLN A 618 46.09 -42.97 39.08
N HIS A 619 45.88 -41.67 38.83
CA HIS A 619 46.66 -40.59 39.46
C HIS A 619 46.53 -40.64 40.99
N ASP A 620 45.31 -40.79 41.52
CA ASP A 620 45.09 -40.78 42.97
C ASP A 620 45.64 -42.05 43.65
N LEU A 621 45.60 -43.20 42.98
CA LEU A 621 46.30 -44.42 43.41
C LEU A 621 47.83 -44.19 43.44
N GLN A 622 48.41 -43.60 42.41
CA GLN A 622 49.84 -43.24 42.38
C GLN A 622 50.20 -42.21 43.46
N ALA A 623 49.33 -41.23 43.72
CA ALA A 623 49.53 -40.24 44.77
C ALA A 623 49.50 -40.86 46.18
N LEU A 624 48.64 -41.86 46.40
CA LEU A 624 48.64 -42.67 47.63
C LEU A 624 49.89 -43.54 47.77
N GLU A 625 50.38 -44.14 46.67
CA GLU A 625 51.63 -44.90 46.69
C GLU A 625 52.85 -44.02 46.94
N VAL A 626 52.93 -42.84 46.31
CA VAL A 626 53.97 -41.82 46.57
C VAL A 626 53.94 -41.32 48.02
N ARG A 627 52.76 -41.15 48.63
CA ARG A 627 52.65 -40.86 50.07
C ARG A 627 53.19 -42.02 50.91
N ARG A 628 52.71 -43.25 50.67
CA ARG A 628 53.17 -44.45 51.37
C ARG A 628 54.69 -44.63 51.30
N LEU A 629 55.30 -44.43 50.13
CA LEU A 629 56.75 -44.51 49.93
C LEU A 629 57.50 -43.37 50.65
N ARG A 630 56.94 -42.16 50.67
CA ARG A 630 57.49 -41.02 51.43
C ARG A 630 57.43 -41.25 52.93
N ASP A 631 56.33 -41.79 53.45
CA ASP A 631 56.17 -42.10 54.88
C ASP A 631 57.15 -43.22 55.29
N LEU A 632 57.37 -44.22 54.42
CA LEU A 632 58.41 -45.24 54.58
C LEU A 632 59.83 -44.65 54.58
N LEU A 633 60.10 -43.68 53.70
CA LEU A 633 61.38 -42.98 53.63
C LEU A 633 61.63 -42.13 54.89
N HIS A 634 60.60 -41.42 55.39
CA HIS A 634 60.69 -40.69 56.65
C HIS A 634 60.95 -41.62 57.84
N ALA A 635 60.23 -42.74 57.94
CA ALA A 635 60.48 -43.73 58.99
C ALA A 635 61.93 -44.28 58.95
N ARG A 636 62.49 -44.53 57.75
CA ARG A 636 63.90 -44.92 57.61
C ARG A 636 64.89 -43.79 57.93
N ALA A 637 64.55 -42.53 57.62
CA ALA A 637 65.36 -41.38 58.00
C ALA A 637 65.38 -41.19 59.53
N ASP A 638 64.24 -41.34 60.21
CA ASP A 638 64.13 -41.28 61.66
C ASP A 638 64.89 -42.44 62.34
N GLU A 639 64.80 -43.67 61.78
CA GLU A 639 65.62 -44.80 62.22
C GLU A 639 67.12 -44.49 62.11
N VAL A 640 67.60 -44.04 60.95
CA VAL A 640 69.02 -43.68 60.73
C VAL A 640 69.45 -42.57 61.68
N LEU A 641 68.68 -41.49 61.81
CA LEU A 641 68.97 -40.37 62.70
C LEU A 641 68.97 -40.80 64.18
N SER A 642 68.15 -41.78 64.57
CA SER A 642 68.19 -42.38 65.92
C SER A 642 69.46 -43.20 66.16
N LEU A 643 69.95 -43.92 65.13
CA LEU A 643 71.18 -44.71 65.17
C LEU A 643 72.42 -43.81 65.20
N GLU A 644 72.45 -42.75 64.39
CA GLU A 644 73.51 -41.73 64.40
C GLU A 644 73.59 -41.01 65.76
N ASN A 645 72.45 -40.62 66.35
CA ASN A 645 72.42 -40.07 67.70
C ASN A 645 72.95 -41.07 68.74
N ARG A 646 72.63 -42.36 68.62
CA ARG A 646 73.10 -43.41 69.54
C ARG A 646 74.60 -43.67 69.39
N ASP A 647 75.12 -43.71 68.16
CA ASP A 647 76.55 -43.80 67.87
C ASP A 647 77.31 -42.56 68.36
N PHE A 648 76.78 -41.35 68.17
CA PHE A 648 77.36 -40.12 68.73
C PHE A 648 77.42 -40.15 70.26
N GLN A 649 76.34 -40.59 70.93
CA GLN A 649 76.31 -40.76 72.39
C GLN A 649 77.35 -41.80 72.86
N LEU A 650 77.47 -42.93 72.16
CA LEU A 650 78.49 -43.96 72.45
C LEU A 650 79.91 -43.44 72.24
N LYS A 651 80.18 -42.70 71.15
CA LYS A 651 81.47 -42.05 70.87
C LYS A 651 81.83 -41.05 71.97
N LYS A 652 80.90 -40.18 72.36
CA LYS A 652 81.09 -39.20 73.45
C LYS A 652 81.37 -39.88 74.79
N SER A 653 80.60 -40.92 75.15
CA SER A 653 80.84 -41.70 76.37
C SER A 653 82.19 -42.44 76.35
N MET A 654 82.61 -42.96 75.19
CA MET A 654 83.93 -43.56 75.02
C MET A 654 85.08 -42.54 75.09
N GLU A 655 84.87 -41.29 74.66
CA GLU A 655 85.84 -40.22 74.89
C GLU A 655 85.90 -39.78 76.35
N GLU A 656 84.75 -39.62 77.01
CA GLU A 656 84.67 -39.29 78.45
C GLU A 656 85.40 -40.35 79.26
N ARG A 657 85.14 -41.64 79.00
CA ARG A 657 85.83 -42.75 79.67
C ARG A 657 87.32 -42.85 79.32
N LYS A 658 87.75 -42.41 78.12
CA LYS A 658 89.18 -42.23 77.79
C LYS A 658 89.81 -41.10 78.60
N ARG A 659 89.11 -39.98 78.80
CA ARG A 659 89.57 -38.84 79.63
C ARG A 659 89.64 -39.24 81.11
N GLU A 660 88.67 -39.99 81.63
CA GLU A 660 88.71 -40.59 82.97
C GLU A 660 89.92 -41.51 83.15
N ILE A 661 90.16 -42.44 82.22
CA ILE A 661 91.32 -43.34 82.26
C ILE A 661 92.64 -42.56 82.16
N ALA A 662 92.72 -41.51 81.34
CA ALA A 662 93.89 -40.64 81.27
C ALA A 662 94.14 -39.91 82.60
N ALA A 663 93.11 -39.33 83.21
CA ALA A 663 93.21 -38.67 84.52
C ALA A 663 93.61 -39.66 85.63
N HIS A 664 93.08 -40.90 85.62
CA HIS A 664 93.52 -41.94 86.54
C HIS A 664 94.97 -42.36 86.33
N GLN A 665 95.44 -42.44 85.07
CA GLN A 665 96.86 -42.69 84.80
C GLN A 665 97.75 -41.51 85.22
N GLU A 666 97.31 -40.28 85.07
CA GLU A 666 98.03 -39.08 85.53
C GLU A 666 98.09 -39.02 87.05
N LEU A 667 97.00 -39.35 87.75
CA LEU A 667 96.97 -39.52 89.20
C LEU A 667 97.96 -40.61 89.65
N GLN A 668 98.02 -41.75 88.96
CA GLN A 668 98.98 -42.83 89.23
C GLN A 668 100.42 -42.42 88.94
N ARG A 669 100.69 -41.64 87.87
CA ARG A 669 102.01 -41.07 87.59
C ARG A 669 102.43 -40.06 88.67
N ALA A 670 101.50 -39.22 89.13
CA ALA A 670 101.75 -38.27 90.21
C ALA A 670 101.99 -38.96 91.55
N ALA A 671 101.24 -40.01 91.87
CA ALA A 671 101.45 -40.84 93.06
C ALA A 671 102.80 -41.58 93.00
N ASN A 672 103.15 -42.20 91.87
CA ASN A 672 104.46 -42.81 91.66
C ASN A 672 105.58 -41.77 91.82
N LYS A 673 105.43 -40.57 91.23
CA LYS A 673 106.42 -39.50 91.40
C LYS A 673 106.54 -39.09 92.86
N ALA A 674 105.43 -38.92 93.60
CA ALA A 674 105.48 -38.60 95.03
C ALA A 674 106.21 -39.69 95.84
N VAL A 675 106.02 -40.97 95.50
CA VAL A 675 106.76 -42.09 96.11
C VAL A 675 108.25 -42.09 95.69
N GLU A 676 108.60 -41.67 94.47
CA GLU A 676 110.01 -41.48 94.07
C GLU A 676 110.67 -40.27 94.73
N ASP A 677 109.93 -39.17 94.92
CA ASP A 677 110.35 -37.98 95.65
C ASP A 677 110.50 -38.29 97.15
N GLU A 678 109.64 -39.13 97.74
CA GLU A 678 109.81 -39.69 99.09
C GLU A 678 111.00 -40.66 99.17
N ARG A 679 111.18 -41.56 98.19
CA ARG A 679 112.36 -42.44 98.11
C ARG A 679 113.65 -41.60 98.02
N HIS A 680 113.63 -40.51 97.25
CA HIS A 680 114.75 -39.59 97.14
C HIS A 680 114.96 -38.82 98.44
N ARG A 681 113.90 -38.32 99.08
CA ARG A 681 113.96 -37.70 100.41
C ARG A 681 114.53 -38.64 101.47
N VAL A 682 114.09 -39.90 101.52
CA VAL A 682 114.65 -40.92 102.44
C VAL A 682 116.11 -41.22 102.09
N SER A 683 116.50 -41.19 100.82
CA SER A 683 117.90 -41.31 100.39
C SER A 683 118.75 -40.10 100.80
N VAL A 684 118.18 -38.89 100.76
CA VAL A 684 118.82 -37.65 101.25
C VAL A 684 118.89 -37.65 102.77
N GLU A 685 117.83 -38.05 103.48
CA GLU A 685 117.83 -38.20 104.93
C GLU A 685 118.78 -39.33 105.40
N LEU A 686 118.98 -40.38 104.58
CA LEU A 686 120.00 -41.41 104.81
C LEU A 686 121.40 -40.82 104.59
N ALA A 687 121.65 -40.11 103.50
CA ALA A 687 122.92 -39.43 103.23
C ALA A 687 123.22 -38.34 104.27
N GLU A 688 122.20 -37.65 104.78
CA GLU A 688 122.30 -36.70 105.88
C GLU A 688 122.61 -37.43 107.19
N ARG A 689 121.91 -38.54 107.52
CA ARG A 689 122.21 -39.37 108.69
C ARG A 689 123.60 -39.99 108.61
N GLU A 690 124.06 -40.43 107.45
CA GLU A 690 125.47 -40.81 107.22
C GLU A 690 126.40 -39.63 107.42
N SER A 691 126.09 -38.45 106.88
CA SER A 691 126.86 -37.23 107.14
C SER A 691 126.86 -36.91 108.64
N ARG A 692 125.77 -37.19 109.35
CA ARG A 692 125.58 -36.93 110.78
C ARG A 692 126.30 -37.97 111.63
N VAL A 693 126.42 -39.22 111.17
CA VAL A 693 127.30 -40.25 111.73
C VAL A 693 128.77 -39.90 111.51
N ARG A 694 129.17 -39.48 110.30
CA ARG A 694 130.55 -39.00 110.03
C ARG A 694 130.86 -37.72 110.84
N LYS A 695 129.91 -36.78 110.94
CA LYS A 695 129.97 -35.60 111.83
C LYS A 695 129.91 -35.99 113.31
N LEU A 696 129.37 -37.15 113.69
CA LEU A 696 129.37 -37.68 115.06
C LEU A 696 130.63 -38.48 115.39
N GLN A 697 131.30 -39.10 114.42
CA GLN A 697 132.67 -39.61 114.57
C GLN A 697 133.63 -38.42 114.76
N ALA A 698 133.55 -37.41 113.88
CA ALA A 698 134.30 -36.16 114.04
C ALA A 698 133.90 -35.39 115.33
N LYS A 699 132.62 -35.44 115.76
CA LYS A 699 132.21 -34.95 117.08
C LYS A 699 132.62 -35.85 118.24
N PHE A 700 132.92 -37.12 118.07
CA PHE A 700 133.50 -37.93 119.13
C PHE A 700 134.97 -37.51 119.34
N GLU A 701 135.73 -37.36 118.24
CA GLU A 701 137.10 -36.84 118.26
C GLU A 701 137.21 -35.39 118.77
N THR A 702 136.15 -34.58 118.64
CA THR A 702 136.12 -33.18 119.14
C THR A 702 135.32 -32.96 120.42
N LEU A 703 134.41 -33.84 120.85
CA LEU A 703 133.78 -33.78 122.19
C LEU A 703 134.69 -34.32 123.30
N CYS A 704 135.76 -35.04 122.95
CA CYS A 704 136.95 -35.14 123.79
C CYS A 704 137.65 -33.77 124.01
N LYS A 705 137.13 -32.66 123.45
CA LYS A 705 137.69 -31.29 123.50
C LYS A 705 136.59 -30.19 123.62
N MET A 706 135.68 -30.28 124.61
CA MET A 706 134.61 -29.29 125.01
C MET A 706 133.32 -29.26 124.12
N GLY A 707 132.13 -28.72 124.48
CA GLY A 707 131.50 -28.27 125.76
C GLY A 707 130.34 -27.21 125.65
N ALA A 708 129.11 -27.49 126.18
CA ALA A 708 127.99 -26.56 126.67
C ALA A 708 126.84 -25.88 125.78
N TYR A 709 125.52 -26.14 126.11
CA TYR A 709 124.19 -25.37 126.23
C TYR A 709 123.48 -24.33 125.21
N ALA A 710 122.11 -24.35 124.93
CA ALA A 710 121.11 -23.24 124.46
C ALA A 710 119.63 -23.61 123.87
N ASP A 711 118.55 -22.71 123.85
CA ASP A 711 117.03 -22.91 123.62
C ASP A 711 116.16 -21.57 123.23
N ASP A 712 114.80 -21.30 122.94
CA ASP A 712 113.54 -21.80 122.17
C ASP A 712 112.24 -20.78 122.07
N GLY A 713 111.06 -20.97 121.32
CA GLY A 713 109.67 -20.21 121.30
C GLY A 713 108.90 -19.84 119.91
N ASP A 714 107.63 -19.33 119.56
CA ASP A 714 106.14 -19.06 119.96
C ASP A 714 105.24 -18.41 118.73
N ASP A 715 103.91 -18.02 118.52
CA ASP A 715 102.40 -18.31 118.80
C ASP A 715 101.27 -17.48 117.91
N GLY A 716 99.89 -17.77 117.86
CA GLY A 716 98.65 -16.96 117.35
C GLY A 716 97.59 -17.54 116.29
N GLY A 717 96.28 -17.19 115.86
CA GLY A 717 94.99 -16.34 116.06
C GLY A 717 93.98 -16.33 114.78
N GLU A 718 92.66 -15.93 114.51
CA GLU A 718 91.26 -15.55 115.08
C GLU A 718 90.02 -15.48 114.00
N ALA A 719 88.69 -15.13 114.27
CA ALA A 719 87.39 -15.20 113.40
C ALA A 719 86.32 -13.97 113.45
N GLY A 720 84.98 -13.80 113.02
CA GLY A 720 83.70 -14.40 112.38
C GLY A 720 82.46 -13.34 112.33
N LYS A 721 81.08 -13.36 112.02
CA LYS A 721 79.88 -14.01 111.27
C LYS A 721 78.50 -13.17 111.50
N GLU A 722 77.18 -13.21 111.01
CA GLU A 722 76.23 -13.70 109.89
C GLU A 722 74.75 -13.00 109.73
N ARG A 723 73.56 -13.60 109.31
CA ARG A 723 72.27 -12.92 108.71
C ARG A 723 70.80 -13.62 108.76
N SER A 724 69.56 -12.97 108.59
CA SER A 724 68.21 -13.49 107.94
C SER A 724 66.79 -12.70 108.02
N GLN A 725 65.77 -13.09 107.17
CA GLN A 725 64.22 -13.15 107.15
C GLN A 725 63.17 -11.97 107.27
N ALA A 726 62.29 -11.71 106.24
CA ALA A 726 61.06 -10.81 106.34
C ALA A 726 59.89 -10.84 105.26
N TYR A 727 59.92 -11.61 104.16
CA TYR A 727 59.30 -11.23 102.86
C TYR A 727 57.75 -11.23 102.65
N PHE A 728 56.92 -11.99 103.38
CA PHE A 728 55.56 -12.36 102.88
C PHE A 728 54.32 -11.62 103.46
N VAL A 729 54.47 -10.74 104.47
CA VAL A 729 53.34 -10.49 105.41
C VAL A 729 52.23 -9.55 104.91
N ILE A 730 52.53 -8.38 104.30
CA ILE A 730 51.51 -7.31 104.14
C ILE A 730 51.34 -6.71 102.73
N ARG A 731 51.47 -7.55 101.68
CA ARG A 731 50.92 -7.21 100.33
C ARG A 731 49.38 -7.03 100.34
N ALA A 732 48.72 -7.32 101.47
CA ALA A 732 47.30 -7.11 101.74
C ALA A 732 46.93 -5.69 102.21
N ALA A 733 47.87 -4.82 102.60
CA ALA A 733 47.53 -3.49 103.13
C ALA A 733 47.08 -2.49 102.04
N GLN A 734 47.70 -2.53 100.86
CA GLN A 734 47.60 -1.45 99.87
C GLN A 734 46.22 -1.30 99.23
N ARG A 735 45.33 -2.30 99.32
CA ARG A 735 43.95 -2.24 98.81
C ARG A 735 42.93 -1.68 99.81
N ARG A 736 43.39 -1.01 100.87
CA ARG A 736 42.53 -0.45 101.93
C ARG A 736 42.63 1.06 102.12
N GLU A 737 43.50 1.75 101.37
CA GLU A 737 43.70 3.21 101.46
C GLU A 737 42.97 3.98 100.34
N GLU A 738 42.75 3.35 99.17
CA GLU A 738 42.19 4.02 97.98
C GLU A 738 40.71 4.42 98.18
N LEU A 739 39.93 3.61 98.91
CA LEU A 739 38.49 3.79 99.15
C LEU A 739 38.11 4.83 100.23
N GLN A 740 39.07 5.65 100.70
CA GLN A 740 38.82 6.67 101.72
C GLN A 740 39.08 8.11 101.23
N ARG A 741 39.56 8.33 99.99
CA ARG A 741 39.79 9.68 99.43
C ARG A 741 38.56 10.29 98.74
N GLU A 742 37.54 9.50 98.38
CA GLU A 742 36.36 9.98 97.65
C GLU A 742 35.27 10.61 98.57
N GLY A 743 35.44 10.54 99.89
CA GLY A 743 34.45 11.08 100.85
C GLY A 743 34.50 12.60 101.02
N ASP A 744 35.71 13.17 101.13
CA ASP A 744 35.91 14.54 101.61
C ASP A 744 35.51 15.63 100.57
N GLU A 745 35.44 15.29 99.28
CA GLU A 745 35.12 16.27 98.22
C GLU A 745 33.64 16.68 98.15
N LEU A 746 32.75 16.05 98.91
CA LEU A 746 31.30 16.32 98.83
C LEU A 746 30.81 17.39 99.82
N ASP A 747 31.41 17.49 101.01
CA ASP A 747 30.92 18.39 102.07
C ASP A 747 31.12 19.89 101.78
N ASP A 748 32.22 20.28 101.13
CA ASP A 748 32.50 21.69 100.83
C ASP A 748 31.51 22.32 99.85
N LYS A 749 30.82 21.51 99.03
CA LYS A 749 29.81 21.99 98.06
C LYS A 749 28.54 22.53 98.73
N ILE A 750 28.26 22.11 99.98
CA ILE A 750 27.02 22.49 100.69
C ILE A 750 27.08 23.93 101.23
N ARG A 751 28.26 24.41 101.64
CA ARG A 751 28.43 25.71 102.34
C ARG A 751 28.24 26.97 101.47
N VAL A 752 28.14 26.82 100.14
CA VAL A 752 28.01 27.96 99.22
C VAL A 752 26.55 28.45 99.14
N ALA A 753 25.59 27.52 99.11
CA ALA A 753 24.18 27.82 98.79
C ALA A 753 23.45 28.74 99.80
N GLU A 754 23.90 28.82 101.06
CA GLU A 754 23.23 29.56 102.13
C GLU A 754 23.41 31.09 102.09
N LYS A 755 24.26 31.61 101.18
CA LYS A 755 24.50 33.05 101.03
C LYS A 755 23.49 33.72 100.09
N ASP A 756 23.13 33.07 98.99
CA ASP A 756 22.41 33.70 97.88
C ASP A 756 20.95 34.05 98.21
N VAL A 757 20.31 33.24 99.05
CA VAL A 757 18.90 33.40 99.49
C VAL A 757 18.62 34.79 100.09
N ARG A 758 19.63 35.45 100.68
CA ARG A 758 19.48 36.77 101.31
C ARG A 758 19.46 37.95 100.33
N ALA A 759 19.97 37.80 99.11
CA ALA A 759 20.01 38.90 98.13
C ALA A 759 18.63 39.17 97.48
N LEU A 760 17.89 38.10 97.16
CA LEU A 760 16.66 38.15 96.37
C LEU A 760 15.51 38.97 96.99
N LYS A 761 15.52 39.17 98.31
CA LYS A 761 14.40 39.82 99.01
C LYS A 761 14.34 41.34 98.80
N LYS A 762 15.42 41.98 98.33
CA LYS A 762 15.52 43.44 98.22
C LYS A 762 15.09 44.00 96.85
N THR A 763 15.05 43.17 95.81
CA THR A 763 14.75 43.58 94.43
C THR A 763 13.26 43.65 94.10
N LEU A 764 12.38 43.02 94.89
CA LEU A 764 10.95 42.94 94.58
C LEU A 764 10.25 44.32 94.64
N ALA A 765 10.60 45.15 95.64
CA ALA A 765 9.91 46.41 95.93
C ALA A 765 10.09 47.51 94.87
N HIS A 766 11.12 47.44 94.02
CA HIS A 766 11.39 48.44 92.97
C HIS A 766 10.52 48.24 91.70
N LEU A 767 9.86 47.08 91.59
CA LEU A 767 9.30 46.57 90.34
C LEU A 767 7.82 46.97 90.13
N GLU A 768 7.09 47.27 91.20
CA GLU A 768 5.64 47.58 91.13
C GLU A 768 5.37 49.00 90.62
N GLU A 769 6.15 49.99 91.06
CA GLU A 769 5.94 51.41 90.72
C GLU A 769 6.11 51.68 89.21
N ARG A 770 7.13 51.08 88.58
CA ARG A 770 7.39 51.22 87.13
C ARG A 770 6.28 50.64 86.24
N ASN A 771 5.61 49.57 86.69
CA ASN A 771 4.54 48.91 85.92
C ASN A 771 3.29 49.79 85.75
N SER A 772 3.09 50.78 86.63
CA SER A 772 2.00 51.75 86.52
C SER A 772 2.18 52.70 85.32
N ALA A 773 3.42 53.17 85.10
CA ALA A 773 3.74 54.12 84.02
C ALA A 773 3.65 53.47 82.63
N TYR A 774 4.17 52.24 82.48
CA TYR A 774 4.30 51.56 81.19
C TYR A 774 2.97 51.22 80.50
N ARG A 775 1.85 51.23 81.25
CA ARG A 775 0.51 50.97 80.69
C ARG A 775 -0.09 52.17 79.94
N LYS A 776 0.44 53.39 80.12
CA LYS A 776 -0.15 54.62 79.55
C LYS A 776 0.37 54.99 78.14
N SER A 777 1.40 54.33 77.64
CA SER A 777 1.96 54.57 76.29
C SER A 777 1.23 53.82 75.17
N PHE A 778 0.38 52.83 75.48
CA PHE A 778 -0.29 51.98 74.49
C PHE A 778 -1.58 52.58 73.89
N HIS A 779 -1.65 53.90 73.70
CA HIS A 779 -2.75 54.57 72.98
C HIS A 779 -2.16 55.48 71.89
N ARG A 780 -2.60 55.30 70.64
CA ARG A 780 -2.06 55.94 69.43
C ARG A 780 -3.18 56.69 68.69
N ALA A 781 -2.84 57.81 68.06
CA ALA A 781 -3.81 58.74 67.47
C ALA A 781 -3.86 58.69 65.93
N ASP A 782 -5.10 58.72 65.43
CA ASP A 782 -5.61 59.05 64.09
C ASP A 782 -5.05 58.38 62.81
N LEU A 783 -5.91 58.33 61.79
CA LEU A 783 -5.75 57.60 60.52
C LEU A 783 -5.93 58.49 59.27
N ALA A 784 -6.25 59.78 59.43
CA ALA A 784 -6.60 60.70 58.34
C ALA A 784 -5.42 61.43 57.65
N GLY A 785 -4.19 60.92 57.74
CA GLY A 785 -2.98 61.55 57.19
C GLY A 785 -2.70 61.24 55.71
N ASP A 786 -1.86 62.07 55.07
CA ASP A 786 -1.55 62.02 53.62
C ASP A 786 -1.04 60.65 53.13
N ASP A 787 -0.35 59.88 53.98
CA ASP A 787 0.16 58.55 53.62
C ASP A 787 -0.94 57.55 53.28
N ALA A 788 -2.15 57.71 53.85
CA ALA A 788 -3.30 56.87 53.51
C ALA A 788 -3.79 57.09 52.06
N GLN A 789 -3.62 58.31 51.51
CA GLN A 789 -4.01 58.62 50.13
C GLN A 789 -3.03 58.03 49.11
N ARG A 790 -1.73 57.97 49.45
CA ARG A 790 -0.71 57.33 48.63
C ARG A 790 -0.88 55.82 48.53
N LEU A 791 -1.31 55.18 49.62
CA LEU A 791 -1.61 53.75 49.66
C LEU A 791 -2.71 53.38 48.65
N ALA A 792 -3.84 54.10 48.69
CA ALA A 792 -4.99 53.85 47.82
C ALA A 792 -4.68 53.96 46.30
N ALA A 793 -3.75 54.85 45.93
CA ALA A 793 -3.33 55.00 44.53
C ALA A 793 -2.52 53.79 44.02
N LEU A 794 -1.67 53.20 44.86
CA LEU A 794 -0.88 52.01 44.52
C LEU A 794 -1.74 50.74 44.52
N GLU A 795 -2.69 50.61 45.46
CA GLU A 795 -3.67 49.51 45.47
C GLU A 795 -4.53 49.48 44.20
N ALA A 796 -4.86 50.63 43.62
CA ALA A 796 -5.60 50.71 42.36
C ALA A 796 -4.80 50.18 41.16
N GLN A 797 -3.50 50.45 41.09
CA GLN A 797 -2.63 49.92 40.03
C GLN A 797 -2.40 48.40 40.19
N ALA A 798 -2.21 47.93 41.42
CA ALA A 798 -2.06 46.50 41.71
C ALA A 798 -3.27 45.67 41.21
N LYS A 799 -4.50 46.12 41.52
CA LYS A 799 -5.73 45.46 41.06
C LYS A 799 -5.86 45.37 39.54
N MET A 800 -5.46 46.41 38.80
CA MET A 800 -5.49 46.36 37.33
C MET A 800 -4.53 45.32 36.76
N ALA A 801 -3.35 45.12 37.38
CA ALA A 801 -2.45 44.05 37.01
C ALA A 801 -3.05 42.67 37.32
N GLU A 802 -3.57 42.47 38.54
CA GLU A 802 -4.22 41.22 38.95
C GLU A 802 -5.38 40.82 38.01
N ASP A 803 -6.25 41.77 37.63
CA ASP A 803 -7.37 41.52 36.70
C ASP A 803 -6.92 41.05 35.31
N THR A 804 -5.74 41.48 34.83
CA THR A 804 -5.19 41.00 33.54
C THR A 804 -4.59 39.60 33.66
N PHE A 805 -3.88 39.32 34.76
CA PHE A 805 -3.36 37.99 35.07
C PHE A 805 -4.48 36.97 35.27
N PHE A 806 -5.57 37.35 35.95
CA PHE A 806 -6.72 36.45 36.19
C PHE A 806 -7.44 36.08 34.89
N LYS A 807 -7.51 36.98 33.90
CA LYS A 807 -8.03 36.69 32.56
C LYS A 807 -7.15 35.67 31.83
N LYS A 808 -5.84 35.91 31.76
CA LYS A 808 -4.85 34.97 31.17
C LYS A 808 -4.90 33.59 31.83
N LYS A 809 -5.01 33.54 33.16
CA LYS A 809 -5.12 32.29 33.92
C LYS A 809 -6.44 31.54 33.66
N LYS A 810 -7.54 32.27 33.43
CA LYS A 810 -8.84 31.69 33.05
C LYS A 810 -8.87 31.19 31.60
N GLU A 811 -8.14 31.84 30.70
CA GLU A 811 -7.92 31.36 29.33
C GLU A 811 -7.08 30.08 29.32
N LEU A 812 -5.98 30.04 30.08
CA LEU A 812 -5.15 28.83 30.25
C LEU A 812 -5.98 27.65 30.80
N ALA A 813 -6.69 27.86 31.91
CA ALA A 813 -7.54 26.82 32.52
C ALA A 813 -8.67 26.32 31.60
N ARG A 814 -9.11 27.13 30.63
CA ARG A 814 -10.04 26.70 29.59
C ARG A 814 -9.36 25.80 28.55
N VAL A 815 -8.18 26.17 28.07
CA VAL A 815 -7.40 25.34 27.13
C VAL A 815 -7.00 24.02 27.78
N GLU A 816 -6.62 24.02 29.07
CA GLU A 816 -6.38 22.81 29.85
C GLU A 816 -7.63 21.94 29.98
N LEU A 817 -8.80 22.54 30.22
CA LEU A 817 -10.09 21.81 30.24
C LEU A 817 -10.42 21.22 28.87
N ASP A 818 -10.27 21.99 27.80
CA ASP A 818 -10.53 21.55 26.42
C ASP A 818 -9.60 20.36 26.06
N VAL A 819 -8.29 20.44 26.37
CA VAL A 819 -7.33 19.34 26.18
C VAL A 819 -7.65 18.11 27.05
N THR A 820 -8.07 18.29 28.30
CA THR A 820 -8.51 17.15 29.13
C THR A 820 -9.81 16.53 28.64
N SER A 821 -10.68 17.29 27.97
CA SER A 821 -11.90 16.77 27.33
C SER A 821 -11.60 16.00 26.04
N GLU A 822 -10.68 16.49 25.18
CA GLU A 822 -10.29 15.78 23.95
C GLU A 822 -9.44 14.53 24.23
N THR A 823 -8.60 14.54 25.28
CA THR A 823 -7.91 13.32 25.72
C THR A 823 -8.84 12.31 26.42
N GLN A 824 -9.99 12.73 26.95
CA GLN A 824 -11.06 11.83 27.36
C GLN A 824 -11.82 11.27 26.15
N ARG A 825 -12.22 12.11 25.19
CA ARG A 825 -12.84 11.70 23.91
C ARG A 825 -11.98 10.70 23.14
N LEU A 826 -10.66 10.91 23.08
CA LEU A 826 -9.73 9.95 22.48
C LEU A 826 -9.81 8.59 23.18
N ARG A 827 -9.78 8.54 24.52
CA ARG A 827 -9.92 7.28 25.28
C ARG A 827 -11.29 6.62 25.10
N GLU A 828 -12.36 7.40 24.96
CA GLU A 828 -13.69 6.90 24.63
C GLU A 828 -13.71 6.30 23.22
N ILE A 829 -13.08 6.93 22.24
CA ILE A 829 -12.95 6.42 20.87
C ILE A 829 -12.06 5.17 20.83
N GLU A 830 -10.97 5.11 21.61
CA GLU A 830 -10.11 3.93 21.69
C GLU A 830 -10.79 2.75 22.38
N THR A 831 -11.54 2.99 23.46
CA THR A 831 -12.32 1.93 24.11
C THR A 831 -13.51 1.49 23.26
N GLN A 832 -14.13 2.39 22.48
CA GLN A 832 -15.11 2.02 21.45
C GLN A 832 -14.48 1.22 20.31
N ARG A 833 -13.28 1.59 19.83
CA ARG A 833 -12.50 0.85 18.82
C ARG A 833 -12.21 -0.57 19.30
N ASP A 834 -11.74 -0.72 20.53
CA ASP A 834 -11.32 -2.02 21.06
C ASP A 834 -12.53 -2.88 21.49
N PHE A 835 -13.64 -2.27 21.92
CA PHE A 835 -14.93 -2.95 22.05
C PHE A 835 -15.48 -3.39 20.69
N ALA A 836 -15.37 -2.56 19.64
CA ALA A 836 -15.77 -2.93 18.28
C ALA A 836 -14.90 -4.05 17.70
N ARG A 837 -13.59 -4.08 17.99
CA ARG A 837 -12.70 -5.20 17.66
C ARG A 837 -13.03 -6.47 18.45
N ALA A 838 -13.34 -6.36 19.74
CA ALA A 838 -13.80 -7.48 20.54
C ALA A 838 -15.12 -8.04 20.01
N ASN A 839 -16.07 -7.17 19.65
CA ASN A 839 -17.29 -7.57 18.96
C ASN A 839 -17.01 -8.19 17.58
N SER A 840 -16.08 -7.67 16.79
CA SER A 840 -15.70 -8.29 15.50
C SER A 840 -15.20 -9.71 15.71
N THR A 841 -14.24 -9.92 16.62
CA THR A 841 -13.71 -11.27 16.91
C THR A 841 -14.75 -12.19 17.55
N GLN A 842 -15.71 -11.68 18.33
CA GLN A 842 -16.86 -12.45 18.83
C GLN A 842 -17.87 -12.78 17.72
N LEU A 843 -18.10 -11.86 16.77
CA LEU A 843 -18.99 -12.07 15.61
C LEU A 843 -18.34 -13.00 14.58
N GLU A 844 -17.03 -12.94 14.37
CA GLU A 844 -16.24 -13.90 13.59
C GLU A 844 -16.25 -15.29 14.26
N GLY A 845 -16.09 -15.32 15.58
CA GLY A 845 -16.24 -16.53 16.40
C GLY A 845 -17.64 -17.15 16.24
N ALA A 846 -18.69 -16.34 16.43
CA ALA A 846 -20.09 -16.72 16.28
C ALA A 846 -20.42 -17.12 14.83
N LEU A 847 -19.88 -16.41 13.82
CA LEU A 847 -20.00 -16.78 12.41
C LEU A 847 -19.39 -18.16 12.18
N SER A 848 -18.17 -18.41 12.66
CA SER A 848 -17.54 -19.73 12.54
C SER A 848 -18.32 -20.83 13.30
N GLN A 849 -19.01 -20.49 14.39
CA GLN A 849 -19.90 -21.42 15.08
C GLN A 849 -21.17 -21.68 14.26
N VAL A 850 -21.82 -20.64 13.75
CA VAL A 850 -23.01 -20.74 12.88
C VAL A 850 -22.68 -21.47 11.58
N GLU A 851 -21.51 -21.28 10.99
CA GLU A 851 -21.04 -22.05 9.82
C GLU A 851 -20.88 -23.54 10.14
N ARG A 852 -20.28 -23.89 11.29
CA ARG A 852 -20.22 -25.28 11.76
C ARG A 852 -21.61 -25.83 12.05
N GLU A 853 -22.49 -25.08 12.71
CA GLU A 853 -23.87 -25.49 13.00
C GLU A 853 -24.65 -25.71 11.71
N VAL A 854 -24.63 -24.77 10.76
CA VAL A 854 -25.20 -24.89 9.40
C VAL A 854 -24.61 -26.08 8.65
N GLN A 855 -23.32 -26.39 8.79
CA GLN A 855 -22.74 -27.61 8.23
C GLN A 855 -23.30 -28.87 8.92
N THR A 856 -23.42 -28.90 10.26
CA THR A 856 -24.06 -30.04 10.94
C THR A 856 -25.53 -30.20 10.54
N GLU A 857 -26.30 -29.10 10.45
CA GLU A 857 -27.69 -29.12 10.02
C GLU A 857 -27.83 -29.50 8.54
N ARG A 858 -26.93 -29.07 7.65
CA ARG A 858 -26.86 -29.59 6.28
C ARG A 858 -26.62 -31.10 6.25
N THR A 859 -25.78 -31.66 7.14
CA THR A 859 -25.62 -33.12 7.22
C THR A 859 -26.79 -33.84 7.90
N LYS A 860 -27.50 -33.20 8.84
CA LYS A 860 -28.73 -33.74 9.46
C LYS A 860 -29.87 -33.72 8.45
N TRP A 861 -30.12 -32.59 7.79
CA TRP A 861 -31.06 -32.44 6.68
C TRP A 861 -30.75 -33.44 5.57
N GLY A 862 -29.49 -33.58 5.13
CA GLY A 862 -29.10 -34.59 4.14
C GLY A 862 -29.32 -36.05 4.58
N LYS A 863 -29.40 -36.34 5.89
CA LYS A 863 -29.82 -37.65 6.43
C LYS A 863 -31.34 -37.77 6.50
N VAL A 864 -32.05 -36.70 6.87
CA VAL A 864 -33.52 -36.64 6.93
C VAL A 864 -34.12 -36.74 5.53
N VAL A 865 -33.62 -36.00 4.54
CA VAL A 865 -34.02 -36.09 3.13
C VAL A 865 -33.80 -37.51 2.61
N LYS A 866 -32.60 -38.10 2.80
CA LYS A 866 -32.37 -39.50 2.39
C LYS A 866 -33.28 -40.52 3.08
N LYS A 867 -33.75 -40.22 4.29
CA LYS A 867 -34.74 -41.04 5.01
C LYS A 867 -36.16 -40.81 4.46
N LEU A 868 -36.54 -39.56 4.18
CA LEU A 868 -37.79 -39.17 3.55
C LEU A 868 -37.91 -39.76 2.14
N ASP A 869 -36.87 -39.65 1.31
CA ASP A 869 -36.77 -40.30 0.00
C ASP A 869 -36.97 -41.81 0.09
N ARG A 870 -36.48 -42.44 1.17
CA ARG A 870 -36.63 -43.88 1.42
C ARG A 870 -38.07 -44.21 1.79
N GLN A 871 -38.66 -43.46 2.71
CA GLN A 871 -40.06 -43.62 3.14
C GLN A 871 -41.06 -43.27 2.02
N MET A 872 -40.74 -42.30 1.16
CA MET A 872 -41.48 -41.97 -0.06
C MET A 872 -41.43 -43.11 -1.08
N ARG A 873 -40.26 -43.74 -1.29
CA ARG A 873 -40.13 -44.92 -2.14
C ARG A 873 -40.85 -46.14 -1.55
N GLU A 874 -40.73 -46.38 -0.25
CA GLU A 874 -41.49 -47.41 0.48
C GLU A 874 -43.00 -47.19 0.31
N HIS A 875 -43.49 -45.95 0.44
CA HIS A 875 -44.89 -45.60 0.24
C HIS A 875 -45.35 -45.70 -1.23
N ARG A 876 -44.50 -45.38 -2.22
CA ARG A 876 -44.82 -45.62 -3.64
C ARG A 876 -44.92 -47.10 -3.94
N GLN A 877 -43.96 -47.90 -3.48
CA GLN A 877 -43.99 -49.36 -3.64
C GLN A 877 -45.24 -49.98 -2.99
N PHE A 878 -45.58 -49.54 -1.77
CA PHE A 878 -46.79 -50.00 -1.09
C PHE A 878 -48.07 -49.59 -1.84
N ALA A 879 -48.15 -48.33 -2.31
CA ALA A 879 -49.32 -47.83 -3.03
C ALA A 879 -49.50 -48.49 -4.40
N VAL A 880 -48.43 -48.72 -5.17
CA VAL A 880 -48.46 -49.49 -6.43
C VAL A 880 -48.91 -50.93 -6.16
N SER A 881 -48.41 -51.57 -5.11
CA SER A 881 -48.83 -52.93 -4.72
C SER A 881 -50.30 -53.03 -4.26
N ALA A 882 -50.91 -51.90 -3.86
CA ALA A 882 -52.29 -51.82 -3.39
C ALA A 882 -53.29 -51.30 -4.43
N SER A 883 -52.83 -50.62 -5.49
CA SER A 883 -53.69 -50.04 -6.54
C SER A 883 -53.72 -50.86 -7.84
N GLY A 884 -52.70 -51.70 -8.09
CA GLY A 884 -52.66 -52.56 -9.29
C GLY A 884 -52.51 -51.80 -10.60
N PHE A 885 -51.82 -50.65 -10.56
CA PHE A 885 -51.59 -49.77 -11.71
C PHE A 885 -50.07 -49.61 -11.95
N ASP A 886 -49.64 -49.62 -13.21
CA ASP A 886 -48.21 -49.56 -13.56
C ASP A 886 -47.56 -48.19 -13.25
N ASP A 887 -46.28 -48.21 -12.88
CA ASP A 887 -45.51 -47.05 -12.40
C ASP A 887 -45.00 -46.15 -13.54
N ASP A 888 -45.91 -45.48 -14.24
CA ASP A 888 -45.60 -44.49 -15.30
C ASP A 888 -45.17 -43.12 -14.73
N GLY A 889 -44.50 -43.09 -13.57
CA GLY A 889 -43.78 -41.96 -12.96
C GLY A 889 -44.59 -40.71 -12.55
N SER A 890 -45.81 -40.54 -13.05
CA SER A 890 -46.66 -39.36 -12.93
C SER A 890 -47.74 -39.49 -11.85
N TRP A 891 -47.96 -40.71 -11.34
CA TRP A 891 -48.99 -40.99 -10.33
C TRP A 891 -48.51 -40.62 -8.92
N ARG A 892 -49.09 -39.54 -8.36
CA ARG A 892 -48.89 -39.14 -6.96
C ARG A 892 -50.04 -39.64 -6.11
N THR A 893 -49.74 -40.27 -4.97
CA THR A 893 -50.77 -40.71 -4.02
C THR A 893 -51.43 -39.48 -3.36
N LYS A 894 -52.64 -39.64 -2.81
CA LYS A 894 -53.32 -38.53 -2.11
C LYS A 894 -52.51 -38.01 -0.92
N GLU A 895 -51.80 -38.90 -0.25
CA GLU A 895 -50.90 -38.60 0.87
C GLU A 895 -49.68 -37.80 0.39
N GLN A 896 -49.13 -38.11 -0.80
CA GLN A 896 -48.04 -37.32 -1.40
C GLN A 896 -48.50 -35.92 -1.80
N VAL A 897 -49.65 -35.78 -2.48
CA VAL A 897 -50.20 -34.45 -2.81
C VAL A 897 -50.55 -33.66 -1.55
N MET A 898 -51.01 -34.31 -0.48
CA MET A 898 -51.24 -33.67 0.82
C MET A 898 -49.94 -33.27 1.51
N LEU A 899 -48.89 -34.10 1.45
CA LEU A 899 -47.56 -33.78 1.98
C LEU A 899 -46.94 -32.59 1.24
N GLU A 900 -47.00 -32.57 -0.09
CA GLU A 900 -46.51 -31.45 -0.91
C GLU A 900 -47.31 -30.16 -0.64
N ALA A 901 -48.63 -30.26 -0.42
CA ALA A 901 -49.45 -29.12 -0.04
C ALA A 901 -49.17 -28.62 1.40
N LEU A 902 -48.81 -29.51 2.32
CA LEU A 902 -48.35 -29.15 3.67
C LEU A 902 -46.95 -28.55 3.64
N GLU A 903 -46.03 -29.09 2.85
CA GLU A 903 -44.67 -28.58 2.63
C GLU A 903 -44.71 -27.18 2.02
N LEU A 904 -45.52 -26.95 0.98
CA LEU A 904 -45.75 -25.61 0.43
C LEU A 904 -46.36 -24.64 1.45
N LYS A 905 -47.18 -25.14 2.38
CA LYS A 905 -47.77 -24.34 3.47
C LYS A 905 -46.76 -24.02 4.58
N GLU A 906 -45.84 -24.92 4.90
CA GLU A 906 -44.74 -24.66 5.84
C GLU A 906 -43.65 -23.77 5.22
N ILE A 907 -43.33 -23.96 3.93
CA ILE A 907 -42.43 -23.07 3.17
C ILE A 907 -42.99 -21.66 3.13
N SER A 908 -44.26 -21.47 2.71
CA SER A 908 -44.87 -20.13 2.70
C SER A 908 -44.96 -19.51 4.11
N ALA A 909 -45.31 -20.29 5.14
CA ALA A 909 -45.28 -19.81 6.52
C ALA A 909 -43.86 -19.44 7.01
N SER A 910 -42.82 -20.16 6.59
CA SER A 910 -41.43 -19.91 6.99
C SER A 910 -40.87 -18.67 6.30
N LEU A 911 -41.16 -18.50 5.00
CA LEU A 911 -40.83 -17.28 4.25
C LEU A 911 -41.50 -16.05 4.89
N LEU A 912 -42.80 -16.14 5.20
CA LEU A 912 -43.53 -15.09 5.92
C LEU A 912 -42.93 -14.84 7.32
N TYR A 913 -42.46 -15.86 8.04
CA TYR A 913 -41.79 -15.71 9.33
C TYR A 913 -40.43 -14.99 9.18
N THR A 914 -39.60 -15.37 8.20
CA THR A 914 -38.31 -14.71 7.95
C THR A 914 -38.48 -13.27 7.46
N LEU A 915 -39.50 -12.99 6.65
CA LEU A 915 -39.91 -11.63 6.27
C LEU A 915 -40.33 -10.82 7.51
N GLY A 916 -41.04 -11.45 8.45
CA GLY A 916 -41.34 -10.88 9.76
C GLY A 916 -40.12 -10.60 10.62
N GLN A 917 -39.08 -11.45 10.59
CA GLN A 917 -37.81 -11.16 11.27
C GLN A 917 -37.09 -9.98 10.62
N LEU A 918 -37.03 -9.93 9.29
CA LEU A 918 -36.45 -8.80 8.55
C LEU A 918 -37.12 -7.47 8.91
N ALA A 919 -38.45 -7.44 9.06
CA ALA A 919 -39.20 -6.27 9.51
C ALA A 919 -38.95 -5.85 10.97
N ASN A 920 -38.47 -6.76 11.83
CA ASN A 920 -38.07 -6.44 13.20
C ASN A 920 -36.62 -5.92 13.27
N GLU A 921 -35.75 -6.37 12.36
CA GLU A 921 -34.36 -5.90 12.25
C GLU A 921 -34.24 -4.57 11.49
N PHE A 922 -35.15 -4.33 10.53
CA PHE A 922 -35.22 -3.10 9.71
C PHE A 922 -36.61 -2.46 9.81
N PRO A 923 -36.88 -1.63 10.85
CA PRO A 923 -38.22 -1.07 11.12
C PRO A 923 -38.81 -0.24 9.97
N GLU A 924 -37.96 0.40 9.16
CA GLU A 924 -38.34 1.19 7.98
C GLU A 924 -39.10 0.37 6.93
N ILE A 925 -38.85 -0.94 6.86
CA ILE A 925 -39.53 -1.89 5.96
C ILE A 925 -40.77 -2.50 6.64
N GLY A 926 -40.92 -2.36 7.96
CA GLY A 926 -41.90 -3.09 8.76
C GLY A 926 -43.35 -2.75 8.45
N ASP A 927 -43.70 -1.47 8.40
CA ASP A 927 -45.06 -1.02 8.05
C ASP A 927 -45.41 -1.28 6.57
N PRO A 928 -44.55 -0.95 5.58
CA PRO A 928 -44.78 -1.32 4.18
C PRO A 928 -44.98 -2.83 3.98
N LEU A 929 -44.19 -3.66 4.66
CA LEU A 929 -44.32 -5.12 4.58
C LEU A 929 -45.61 -5.61 5.24
N GLN A 930 -45.98 -5.09 6.43
CA GLN A 930 -47.25 -5.44 7.06
C GLN A 930 -48.46 -5.01 6.22
N MET A 931 -48.38 -3.89 5.50
CA MET A 931 -49.40 -3.49 4.53
C MET A 931 -49.47 -4.48 3.37
N ALA A 932 -48.37 -4.70 2.64
CA ALA A 932 -48.35 -5.60 1.48
C ALA A 932 -48.78 -7.04 1.82
N VAL A 933 -48.39 -7.55 2.99
CA VAL A 933 -48.81 -8.90 3.45
C VAL A 933 -50.30 -8.94 3.80
N ARG A 934 -50.87 -7.87 4.39
CA ARG A 934 -52.32 -7.76 4.64
C ARG A 934 -53.12 -7.61 3.34
N GLU A 935 -52.63 -6.81 2.39
CA GLU A 935 -53.26 -6.64 1.06
C GLU A 935 -53.27 -7.96 0.27
N ALA A 936 -52.22 -8.77 0.40
CA ALA A 936 -52.16 -10.13 -0.14
C ALA A 936 -52.97 -11.17 0.67
N GLY A 937 -53.72 -10.76 1.71
CA GLY A 937 -54.56 -11.64 2.53
C GLY A 937 -53.79 -12.64 3.41
N MET A 938 -52.48 -12.44 3.60
CA MET A 938 -51.61 -13.31 4.38
C MET A 938 -51.34 -12.72 5.78
N HIS A 939 -50.79 -13.53 6.68
CA HIS A 939 -50.40 -13.10 8.02
C HIS A 939 -49.01 -13.63 8.34
N ILE A 940 -48.08 -12.73 8.69
CA ILE A 940 -46.76 -13.06 9.26
C ILE A 940 -46.97 -13.88 10.55
N PRO A 941 -46.50 -15.13 10.64
CA PRO A 941 -46.61 -15.91 11.88
C PRO A 941 -45.81 -15.26 13.01
N ALA A 942 -46.34 -15.28 14.24
CA ALA A 942 -45.61 -14.80 15.42
C ALA A 942 -44.60 -15.84 15.98
N VAL A 943 -44.61 -17.07 15.46
CA VAL A 943 -43.86 -18.23 15.93
C VAL A 943 -43.34 -18.99 14.69
N PRO A 944 -42.09 -19.49 14.67
CA PRO A 944 -41.57 -20.21 13.51
C PRO A 944 -42.37 -21.51 13.25
N PRO A 945 -42.72 -21.82 11.99
CA PRO A 945 -43.34 -23.10 11.63
C PRO A 945 -42.38 -24.27 11.87
N GLY A 946 -42.94 -25.48 11.94
CA GLY A 946 -42.22 -26.69 12.36
C GLY A 946 -42.09 -26.88 13.88
N ARG A 947 -42.58 -25.94 14.72
CA ARG A 947 -42.50 -26.05 16.19
C ARG A 947 -43.84 -26.29 16.90
N THR A 948 -44.62 -27.25 16.42
CA THR A 948 -45.82 -27.76 17.11
C THR A 948 -45.56 -29.07 17.87
N ALA A 949 -45.78 -29.03 19.18
CA ALA A 949 -46.06 -30.19 20.05
C ALA A 949 -44.99 -31.29 20.24
N ALA A 950 -43.75 -30.92 20.59
CA ALA A 950 -42.88 -31.75 21.42
C ALA A 950 -42.03 -30.89 22.39
N ALA A 951 -41.77 -31.41 23.60
CA ALA A 951 -41.02 -30.78 24.69
C ALA A 951 -41.62 -29.50 25.33
N ARG A 952 -42.60 -29.70 26.24
CA ARG A 952 -42.75 -28.86 27.45
C ARG A 952 -42.07 -29.57 28.63
N ALA A 953 -40.78 -29.32 28.85
CA ALA A 953 -40.06 -29.65 30.08
C ALA A 953 -38.76 -28.82 30.14
N ASP A 954 -38.51 -28.20 31.30
CA ASP A 954 -37.28 -27.57 31.83
C ASP A 954 -36.27 -26.78 30.95
N GLY A 955 -35.69 -25.76 31.58
CA GLY A 955 -34.24 -25.90 31.82
C GLY A 955 -33.27 -24.79 31.41
N GLY A 956 -33.65 -23.51 31.39
CA GLY A 956 -32.69 -22.39 31.29
C GLY A 956 -32.12 -22.08 29.89
N GLY A 957 -31.40 -20.97 29.70
CA GLY A 957 -31.17 -19.90 30.67
C GLY A 957 -29.89 -19.07 30.43
N LEU A 958 -29.82 -18.29 29.33
CA LEU A 958 -28.78 -17.27 29.13
C LEU A 958 -29.39 -15.96 28.56
N PRO A 959 -28.79 -14.79 28.84
CA PRO A 959 -29.45 -13.48 28.69
C PRO A 959 -29.25 -12.81 27.32
N ARG A 960 -30.14 -11.85 27.01
CA ARG A 960 -29.99 -10.88 25.90
C ARG A 960 -29.11 -9.69 26.32
N PRO A 961 -28.44 -9.01 25.38
CA PRO A 961 -27.86 -7.68 25.63
C PRO A 961 -28.97 -6.64 25.82
N MET A 962 -28.68 -5.58 26.58
CA MET A 962 -29.58 -4.45 26.81
C MET A 962 -29.16 -3.21 26.02
N SER A 963 -30.15 -2.49 25.50
CA SER A 963 -29.96 -1.21 24.82
C SER A 963 -29.49 -0.12 25.80
N ALA A 964 -28.74 0.86 25.29
CA ALA A 964 -28.28 2.01 26.05
C ALA A 964 -29.43 2.92 26.49
N ARG A 965 -29.30 3.54 27.66
CA ARG A 965 -29.96 4.81 28.00
C ARG A 965 -29.10 5.63 28.95
N THR A 966 -29.37 6.93 28.94
CA THR A 966 -28.48 8.00 29.42
C THR A 966 -28.81 8.49 30.83
N LEU A 967 -27.87 9.28 31.36
CA LEU A 967 -27.97 10.29 32.42
C LEU A 967 -27.80 9.86 33.90
N ASP A 968 -26.74 10.48 34.45
CA ASP A 968 -26.67 11.19 35.73
C ASP A 968 -26.37 10.49 37.08
N GLN A 969 -25.26 10.99 37.64
CA GLN A 969 -25.10 11.53 39.00
C GLN A 969 -24.59 10.64 40.16
N TYR A 970 -23.38 11.06 40.61
CA TYR A 970 -22.86 11.11 41.98
C TYR A 970 -22.36 9.86 42.74
N ALA A 971 -21.33 10.16 43.54
CA ALA A 971 -20.92 9.54 44.81
C ALA A 971 -20.00 8.29 44.81
N VAL A 972 -18.69 8.58 44.87
CA VAL A 972 -17.78 8.22 46.00
C VAL A 972 -17.75 6.75 46.49
N SER A 973 -16.62 6.11 46.16
CA SER A 973 -15.72 5.34 47.05
C SER A 973 -16.21 4.76 48.39
N VAL A 974 -15.85 3.49 48.67
CA VAL A 974 -15.03 3.09 49.86
C VAL A 974 -14.63 1.60 49.82
N ALA A 975 -13.43 1.32 50.36
CA ALA A 975 -12.78 0.06 50.79
C ALA A 975 -13.12 -1.32 50.14
N MET A 976 -12.14 -2.15 49.71
CA MET A 976 -10.97 -2.78 50.38
C MET A 976 -11.27 -3.90 51.39
N VAL A 977 -10.48 -5.00 51.28
CA VAL A 977 -10.09 -5.95 52.35
C VAL A 977 -11.22 -6.91 52.81
N ARG A 978 -11.05 -8.23 52.99
CA ARG A 978 -9.91 -8.99 53.58
C ARG A 978 -9.79 -10.45 53.08
N ASN A 979 -8.60 -11.04 53.32
CA ASN A 979 -8.15 -12.45 53.44
C ASN A 979 -9.19 -13.60 53.32
N GLY A 980 -8.88 -14.82 52.85
CA GLY A 980 -7.58 -15.48 52.55
C GLY A 980 -7.15 -16.52 53.62
N VAL A 981 -6.40 -17.57 53.19
CA VAL A 981 -5.61 -18.60 53.96
C VAL A 981 -6.00 -20.09 53.69
N SER A 982 -5.04 -20.87 53.16
CA SER A 982 -4.86 -22.35 53.18
C SER A 982 -5.94 -23.25 52.53
N ALA A 983 -5.69 -24.52 52.14
CA ALA A 983 -4.56 -25.43 52.44
C ALA A 983 -4.28 -26.49 51.33
N ALA A 984 -3.12 -27.15 51.44
CA ALA A 984 -2.71 -28.45 50.85
C ALA A 984 -2.60 -28.55 49.30
N MET A 985 -1.66 -29.27 48.65
CA MET A 985 -0.97 -30.56 48.88
C MET A 985 -1.86 -31.81 48.79
N ALA A 986 -1.44 -32.92 48.15
CA ALA A 986 -0.35 -33.11 47.19
C ALA A 986 -0.53 -34.45 46.44
N LEU A 987 -0.05 -34.50 45.19
CA LEU A 987 0.58 -35.68 44.56
C LEU A 987 1.47 -35.19 43.40
#